data_AF-A0A3Q8I1V7-F1
#
_entry.id   AF-A0A3Q8I1V7-F1
#
_cell.length_a   1.000
_cell.length_b   1.000
_cell.length_c   1.000
_cell.angle_alpha   90.00
_cell.angle_beta   90.00
_cell.angle_gamma   90.00
#
_symmetry.space_group_name_H-M   'P 1'
#
loop_
_entity.id
_entity.type
_entity.pdbx_description
1 polymer ?
#
loop_
_entity_poly.entity_id
_entity_poly.type
_entity_poly.pdbx_seq_one_letter_code
_entity_poly.pdbx_strand_id
1 'polypeptide(L)'
;MKAPTAAFHRFSLGTLLLAAPLALAGDLGTATSSAACCQLTTTLANEAIRPLDIPGDERFFMSEGSPPNIHFLMDTSGSMKELPQIKKSDHDAFFLKGDTDPTNPLHTGCNNTDLLSVQASRGWNKDTVYEVPDKGTGEGSDTGHPDLFRDDKYYAYMHWADSNAPTPDWTTKEAACQAQYTRWSTIDAARYASCLTCLQTKGFFKKPGVNDYLVDSRQGKDTGENFIFWGRFLNFNPPKYVTAKVVLKQVIKDMRRVRAGVSQFYWDNNNDANNGAAMVKGQNPSCDQIVKDSSSFDSNRGSYINAVDGLSFNTGTPLAKALLNIGQYFSSSDDVYKTKFGFTDYKFKSGYQNGSLNSQGRSWCWGCQVSSVIVVTDGDPTGDGLPATTKKRIQELNKGAVTCPVAGDCKNSDDGNDAMLDDVAKLLATQDLQQNTPVQVGDLNTAGRQSMSIYTIGFGIDSKLLANTAKVGEGAYYTANDSKALKDAILEIIRAVETRATSFSSTAVASLQVNAASGTLVPRFKPSKSTASAWQGFLYRFSLAPEVLLGCKEGSVDRTGDLNKDGDCDDIHLIDKEGNAVIEDDEGNFVRLDDGSTPAKPFWEAGEKLKPANSVKTEFWKTRRIYTAIDNGSASGAGVKDNKIDQYDTPVPFVEEKAAELQDYLGISNNPTECATLATKLGLASLTPLECTKLVIRYYRGADVLNADAGLRGYDRPFLLNDIFHSSPVSVEPPTPKFFCGYANQCLDTLYSGKTEKATYDAGGGKTRDAYDELFAQRGDRDKIVLVGSNGGLLHAFHNGTKTGVEAATGLFEYDAGTGEELWAFVPPDLLPKLRSRMGEHAYFVDGTPMVRDVWLDGVGADAVKDGKKQA
;
A
#
# COMPACT_ATOMS: atom_id res chain seq x y z
N MET A 1 65.20 11.57 8.40
CA MET A 1 65.19 12.90 9.06
C MET A 1 63.79 13.14 9.62
N LYS A 2 63.75 13.68 10.83
CA LYS A 2 62.61 14.17 11.63
C LYS A 2 61.35 14.58 10.84
N ALA A 3 60.19 14.10 11.27
CA ALA A 3 58.95 14.88 11.24
C ALA A 3 59.07 16.08 12.20
N PRO A 4 58.29 17.16 12.01
CA PRO A 4 57.03 17.23 12.77
C PRO A 4 55.88 18.05 12.12
N THR A 5 54.62 17.62 12.43
CA THR A 5 53.43 18.38 12.93
C THR A 5 53.02 19.71 12.25
N ALA A 6 51.77 20.12 12.05
CA ALA A 6 50.41 19.80 12.52
C ALA A 6 49.43 20.56 11.55
N ALA A 7 48.11 20.53 11.56
CA ALA A 7 47.06 20.02 12.43
C ALA A 7 45.75 20.00 11.60
N PHE A 8 44.93 18.96 11.74
CA PHE A 8 43.48 19.09 11.60
C PHE A 8 42.84 18.27 12.72
N HIS A 9 42.30 18.99 13.71
CA HIS A 9 41.46 18.45 14.77
C HIS A 9 40.01 18.40 14.31
N ARG A 10 39.28 17.42 14.85
CA ARG A 10 37.81 17.19 14.81
C ARG A 10 37.29 16.24 13.72
N PHE A 11 37.59 14.95 13.89
CA PHE A 11 36.67 13.86 13.58
C PHE A 11 36.71 12.85 14.72
N SER A 12 35.84 13.03 15.71
CA SER A 12 35.60 12.05 16.77
C SER A 12 34.14 12.15 17.19
N LEU A 13 33.26 11.67 16.31
CA LEU A 13 31.87 11.29 16.63
C LEU A 13 31.30 10.23 15.65
N GLY A 14 32.14 9.60 14.81
CA GLY A 14 31.72 8.61 13.80
C GLY A 14 31.93 7.15 14.19
N THR A 15 32.63 6.87 15.31
CA THR A 15 33.03 5.52 15.72
C THR A 15 32.17 4.91 16.83
N LEU A 16 31.12 5.59 17.30
CA LEU A 16 30.20 5.04 18.31
C LEU A 16 28.93 4.37 17.74
N LEU A 17 28.66 4.47 16.44
CA LEU A 17 27.48 3.88 15.81
C LEU A 17 27.70 2.48 15.20
N LEU A 18 28.91 1.95 15.28
CA LEU A 18 29.24 0.57 14.85
C LEU A 18 29.26 -0.45 16.00
N ALA A 19 28.98 -0.02 17.24
CA ALA A 19 28.91 -0.92 18.41
C ALA A 19 27.47 -1.36 18.77
N ALA A 20 26.44 -0.74 18.19
CA ALA A 20 25.05 -1.09 18.46
C ALA A 20 24.57 -2.47 17.91
N PRO A 21 25.08 -3.01 16.78
CA PRO A 21 24.61 -4.33 16.32
C PRO A 21 25.26 -5.50 17.07
N LEU A 22 26.41 -5.28 17.72
CA LEU A 22 27.10 -6.31 18.52
C LEU A 22 26.49 -6.49 19.92
N ALA A 23 25.87 -5.46 20.48
CA ALA A 23 25.19 -5.55 21.79
C ALA A 23 23.82 -6.24 21.70
N LEU A 24 23.16 -6.22 20.53
CA LEU A 24 21.89 -6.92 20.29
C LEU A 24 22.06 -8.41 19.95
N ALA A 25 23.25 -8.85 19.52
CA ALA A 25 23.55 -10.25 19.28
C ALA A 25 23.74 -11.07 20.57
N GLY A 26 24.04 -10.41 21.70
CA GLY A 26 24.26 -11.06 22.99
C GLY A 26 22.99 -11.57 23.70
N ASP A 27 21.81 -11.17 23.23
CA ASP A 27 20.52 -11.51 23.84
C ASP A 27 19.63 -12.41 22.96
N LEU A 28 20.13 -12.85 21.79
CA LEU A 28 19.36 -13.62 20.81
C LEU A 28 19.99 -14.99 20.55
N GLY A 29 19.62 -15.96 21.40
CA GLY A 29 19.98 -17.38 21.29
C GLY A 29 20.57 -17.94 22.57
N THR A 30 20.26 -19.20 22.89
CA THR A 30 20.68 -19.84 24.15
C THR A 30 22.16 -20.20 24.22
N ALA A 31 22.87 -20.23 23.08
CA ALA A 31 24.28 -20.60 22.99
C ALA A 31 25.04 -19.74 21.96
N THR A 32 26.15 -19.14 22.36
CA THR A 32 27.03 -18.29 21.54
C THR A 32 27.84 -19.05 20.48
N SER A 33 27.64 -20.37 20.33
CA SER A 33 28.40 -21.25 19.45
C SER A 33 27.54 -22.20 18.61
N SER A 34 26.21 -22.04 18.62
CA SER A 34 25.31 -22.91 17.84
C SER A 34 25.22 -22.46 16.38
N ALA A 35 24.92 -23.39 15.47
CA ALA A 35 24.66 -23.08 14.06
C ALA A 35 23.58 -21.99 13.88
N ALA A 36 22.55 -22.00 14.74
CA ALA A 36 21.51 -20.97 14.78
C ALA A 36 22.07 -19.55 15.08
N CYS A 37 23.01 -19.42 16.02
CA CYS A 37 23.63 -18.13 16.37
C CYS A 37 24.47 -17.56 15.20
N CYS A 38 25.20 -18.41 14.48
CA CYS A 38 25.96 -18.02 13.28
C CYS A 38 25.04 -17.56 12.14
N GLN A 39 23.88 -18.20 11.96
CA GLN A 39 22.88 -17.78 10.96
C GLN A 39 22.19 -16.46 11.35
N LEU A 40 21.90 -16.24 12.63
CA LEU A 40 21.29 -15.02 13.15
C LEU A 40 22.18 -13.79 12.93
N THR A 41 23.47 -13.91 13.25
CA THR A 41 24.44 -12.79 13.16
C THR A 41 24.69 -12.33 11.72
N THR A 42 24.85 -13.26 10.79
CA THR A 42 25.00 -12.96 9.35
C THR A 42 23.73 -12.33 8.76
N THR A 43 22.57 -12.77 9.23
CA THR A 43 21.26 -12.29 8.80
C THR A 43 20.96 -10.86 9.28
N LEU A 44 21.14 -10.58 10.57
CA LEU A 44 20.88 -9.26 11.16
C LEU A 44 21.84 -8.19 10.62
N ALA A 45 23.09 -8.56 10.32
CA ALA A 45 24.03 -7.67 9.65
C ALA A 45 23.53 -7.26 8.26
N ASN A 46 22.92 -8.18 7.51
CA ASN A 46 22.37 -7.91 6.18
C ASN A 46 21.10 -7.03 6.24
N GLU A 47 20.24 -7.22 7.24
CA GLU A 47 19.07 -6.36 7.48
C GLU A 47 19.44 -4.93 7.89
N ALA A 48 20.48 -4.74 8.71
CA ALA A 48 20.94 -3.41 9.12
C ALA A 48 21.56 -2.60 7.97
N ILE A 49 22.08 -3.27 6.94
CA ILE A 49 22.77 -2.64 5.79
C ILE A 49 21.78 -2.24 4.69
N ARG A 50 20.61 -2.88 4.59
CA ARG A 50 19.56 -2.49 3.64
C ARG A 50 18.53 -1.61 4.34
N PRO A 51 18.61 -0.26 4.22
CA PRO A 51 17.57 0.60 4.77
C PRO A 51 16.21 0.28 4.14
N LEU A 52 15.15 0.69 4.83
CA LEU A 52 13.72 0.64 4.44
C LEU A 52 13.37 1.41 3.14
N ASP A 53 14.35 1.62 2.25
CA ASP A 53 14.11 2.17 0.93
C ASP A 53 13.37 1.12 0.08
N ILE A 54 12.19 1.51 -0.37
CA ILE A 54 11.43 0.87 -1.46
C ILE A 54 12.43 0.64 -2.61
N PRO A 55 12.77 -0.62 -2.94
CA PRO A 55 13.75 -0.87 -3.99
C PRO A 55 13.21 -0.41 -5.35
N GLY A 56 14.13 -0.25 -6.31
CA GLY A 56 13.84 0.40 -7.60
C GLY A 56 12.77 -0.30 -8.43
N ASP A 57 12.52 -1.58 -8.15
CA ASP A 57 11.51 -2.46 -8.72
C ASP A 57 10.11 -2.19 -8.16
N GLU A 58 9.91 -2.07 -6.84
CA GLU A 58 8.64 -1.59 -6.27
C GLU A 58 8.29 -0.20 -6.82
N ARG A 59 9.28 0.69 -6.96
CA ARG A 59 9.08 1.98 -7.63
C ARG A 59 8.69 1.80 -9.09
N PHE A 60 9.29 0.85 -9.81
CA PHE A 60 9.00 0.52 -11.22
C PHE A 60 7.57 -0.03 -11.40
N PHE A 61 7.10 -0.91 -10.53
CA PHE A 61 5.73 -1.46 -10.58
C PHE A 61 4.67 -0.45 -10.13
N MET A 62 5.03 0.51 -9.28
CA MET A 62 4.23 1.71 -9.04
C MET A 62 4.35 2.76 -10.17
N SER A 63 5.23 2.53 -11.15
CA SER A 63 5.70 3.45 -12.20
C SER A 63 5.33 2.99 -13.62
N GLU A 64 4.53 1.96 -13.85
CA GLU A 64 4.01 1.69 -15.21
C GLU A 64 2.49 1.78 -15.30
N GLY A 65 1.86 2.20 -14.20
CA GLY A 65 0.53 2.74 -14.23
C GLY A 65 0.46 4.05 -14.99
N SER A 66 -0.60 4.15 -15.79
CA SER A 66 -1.25 5.39 -16.18
C SER A 66 -1.29 6.43 -15.03
N PRO A 67 -0.67 7.62 -15.15
CA PRO A 67 -0.62 8.63 -14.09
C PRO A 67 -2.00 8.98 -13.49
N PRO A 68 -2.22 8.83 -12.17
CA PRO A 68 -3.53 9.03 -11.59
C PRO A 68 -3.94 10.52 -11.60
N ASN A 69 -5.25 10.77 -11.60
CA ASN A 69 -5.81 12.09 -11.29
C ASN A 69 -6.10 12.16 -9.79
N ILE A 70 -5.65 13.24 -9.15
CA ILE A 70 -5.97 13.57 -7.77
C ILE A 70 -6.66 14.94 -7.76
N HIS A 71 -7.81 15.03 -7.13
CA HIS A 71 -8.54 16.28 -6.96
C HIS A 71 -8.73 16.58 -5.48
N PHE A 72 -8.13 17.66 -5.00
CA PHE A 72 -8.30 18.12 -3.62
C PHE A 72 -9.58 18.95 -3.52
N LEU A 73 -10.46 18.58 -2.60
CA LEU A 73 -11.58 19.40 -2.17
C LEU A 73 -11.28 19.92 -0.77
N MET A 74 -10.96 21.21 -0.69
CA MET A 74 -10.56 21.87 0.55
C MET A 74 -11.74 22.58 1.18
N ASP A 75 -11.95 22.29 2.46
CA ASP A 75 -12.88 23.05 3.28
C ASP A 75 -12.37 24.47 3.51
N THR A 76 -13.17 25.43 3.08
CA THR A 76 -12.96 26.87 3.25
C THR A 76 -14.04 27.51 4.12
N SER A 77 -14.67 26.71 4.98
CA SER A 77 -15.69 27.19 5.88
C SER A 77 -15.12 28.09 6.99
N GLY A 78 -15.98 28.86 7.63
CA GLY A 78 -15.60 29.72 8.75
C GLY A 78 -14.97 28.97 9.93
N SER A 79 -15.35 27.71 10.16
CA SER A 79 -14.82 26.85 11.24
C SER A 79 -13.34 26.54 11.08
N MET A 80 -12.82 26.58 9.85
CA MET A 80 -11.39 26.43 9.59
C MET A 80 -10.54 27.59 10.13
N LYS A 81 -11.13 28.72 10.51
CA LYS A 81 -10.41 29.80 11.21
C LYS A 81 -10.12 29.47 12.68
N GLU A 82 -10.78 28.46 13.22
CA GLU A 82 -10.68 28.03 14.62
C GLU A 82 -9.39 27.23 14.88
N LEU A 83 -9.11 26.99 16.16
CA LEU A 83 -8.06 26.07 16.58
C LEU A 83 -8.47 24.61 16.32
N PRO A 84 -7.54 23.68 16.03
CA PRO A 84 -7.85 22.27 15.79
C PRO A 84 -8.59 21.56 16.93
N GLN A 85 -8.52 22.10 18.15
CA GLN A 85 -9.15 21.53 19.34
C GLN A 85 -10.66 21.81 19.43
N ILE A 86 -11.17 22.78 18.65
CA ILE A 86 -12.60 23.08 18.60
C ILE A 86 -13.25 22.14 17.60
N LYS A 87 -14.23 21.38 18.11
CA LYS A 87 -14.93 20.34 17.37
C LYS A 87 -16.34 20.83 17.04
N LYS A 88 -16.75 20.70 15.76
CA LYS A 88 -18.10 21.07 15.30
C LYS A 88 -18.49 22.52 15.62
N SER A 89 -17.53 23.44 15.71
CA SER A 89 -17.74 24.81 16.18
C SER A 89 -18.45 24.92 17.54
N ASP A 90 -18.33 23.90 18.41
CA ASP A 90 -18.84 23.94 19.78
C ASP A 90 -17.86 24.73 20.67
N HIS A 91 -18.03 26.05 20.62
CA HIS A 91 -17.21 27.01 21.34
C HIS A 91 -17.48 26.93 22.84
N ASP A 92 -18.72 26.67 23.25
CA ASP A 92 -19.09 26.54 24.66
C ASP A 92 -18.38 25.35 25.31
N ALA A 93 -18.38 24.18 24.67
CA ALA A 93 -17.67 23.01 25.19
C ALA A 93 -16.15 23.26 25.29
N PHE A 94 -15.57 23.97 24.33
CA PHE A 94 -14.14 24.28 24.36
C PHE A 94 -13.80 25.32 25.43
N PHE A 95 -14.57 26.40 25.54
CA PHE A 95 -14.30 27.49 26.48
C PHE A 95 -14.63 27.11 27.93
N LEU A 96 -15.65 26.29 28.17
CA LEU A 96 -16.02 25.83 29.52
C LEU A 96 -15.10 24.71 30.05
N LYS A 97 -14.26 24.11 29.20
CA LYS A 97 -13.32 23.06 29.63
C LYS A 97 -12.27 23.58 30.59
N GLY A 98 -12.28 23.03 31.80
CA GLY A 98 -11.44 23.47 32.91
C GLY A 98 -12.05 24.62 33.73
N ASP A 99 -13.18 25.19 33.30
CA ASP A 99 -13.84 26.37 33.88
C ASP A 99 -15.29 26.05 34.26
N THR A 100 -15.47 25.16 35.23
CA THR A 100 -16.81 24.74 35.71
C THR A 100 -17.30 25.51 36.94
N ASP A 101 -16.48 26.42 37.51
CA ASP A 101 -16.87 27.23 38.67
C ASP A 101 -16.06 28.55 38.78
N PRO A 102 -16.67 29.71 38.51
CA PRO A 102 -16.02 31.03 38.62
C PRO A 102 -15.69 31.47 40.06
N THR A 103 -16.13 30.72 41.07
CA THR A 103 -15.82 30.96 42.49
C THR A 103 -14.62 30.14 42.99
N ASN A 104 -14.07 29.25 42.16
CA ASN A 104 -12.95 28.40 42.53
C ASN A 104 -11.60 29.16 42.52
N PRO A 105 -10.86 29.24 43.63
CA PRO A 105 -9.55 29.92 43.70
C PRO A 105 -8.43 29.25 42.90
N LEU A 106 -8.65 28.04 42.35
CA LEU A 106 -7.73 27.38 41.40
C LEU A 106 -7.89 27.86 39.95
N HIS A 107 -8.83 28.77 39.69
CA HIS A 107 -9.14 29.24 38.35
C HIS A 107 -8.18 30.36 37.90
N THR A 108 -7.03 29.97 37.37
CA THR A 108 -5.94 30.87 36.96
C THR A 108 -6.11 31.45 35.55
N GLY A 109 -7.02 30.91 34.74
CA GLY A 109 -7.26 31.33 33.35
C GLY A 109 -6.41 30.61 32.30
N CYS A 110 -5.53 29.67 32.67
CA CYS A 110 -4.76 28.85 31.74
C CYS A 110 -4.88 27.34 31.99
N ASN A 111 -6.07 26.91 32.40
CA ASN A 111 -6.42 25.53 32.77
C ASN A 111 -7.24 24.79 31.68
N ASN A 112 -7.32 25.34 30.46
CA ASN A 112 -8.02 24.67 29.36
C ASN A 112 -7.38 23.31 29.08
N THR A 113 -8.13 22.23 29.35
CA THR A 113 -7.59 20.86 29.34
C THR A 113 -7.18 20.40 27.95
N ASP A 114 -7.85 20.87 26.89
CA ASP A 114 -7.51 20.51 25.51
C ASP A 114 -6.19 21.17 25.08
N LEU A 115 -6.01 22.46 25.38
CA LEU A 115 -4.75 23.15 25.09
C LEU A 115 -3.59 22.60 25.93
N LEU A 116 -3.83 22.28 27.21
CA LEU A 116 -2.82 21.63 28.06
C LEU A 116 -2.45 20.23 27.57
N SER A 117 -3.42 19.47 27.03
CA SER A 117 -3.17 18.17 26.40
C SER A 117 -2.26 18.30 25.18
N VAL A 118 -2.50 19.31 24.33
CA VAL A 118 -1.66 19.60 23.15
C VAL A 118 -0.25 20.00 23.57
N GLN A 119 -0.12 20.82 24.62
CA GLN A 119 1.18 21.17 25.18
C GLN A 119 1.96 19.95 25.65
N ALA A 120 1.30 19.04 26.37
CA ALA A 120 1.92 17.83 26.88
C ALA A 120 2.31 16.86 25.76
N SER A 121 1.45 16.66 24.77
CA SER A 121 1.69 15.69 23.69
C SER A 121 2.76 16.15 22.70
N ARG A 122 2.91 17.46 22.48
CA ARG A 122 3.85 18.03 21.51
C ARG A 122 5.06 18.72 22.13
N GLY A 123 5.21 18.69 23.46
CA GLY A 123 6.38 19.21 24.16
C GLY A 123 6.48 20.74 24.11
N TRP A 124 5.42 21.45 24.50
CA TRP A 124 5.44 22.91 24.63
C TRP A 124 6.55 23.38 25.58
N ASN A 125 7.36 24.32 25.11
CA ASN A 125 8.41 24.96 25.88
C ASN A 125 8.35 26.47 25.67
N LYS A 126 8.04 27.19 26.74
CA LYS A 126 7.95 28.66 26.75
C LYS A 126 9.22 29.37 26.30
N ASP A 127 10.39 28.75 26.43
CA ASP A 127 11.69 29.35 26.10
C ASP A 127 12.14 29.02 24.67
N THR A 128 11.44 28.11 23.98
CA THR A 128 11.72 27.76 22.58
C THR A 128 11.01 28.75 21.66
N VAL A 129 11.76 29.35 20.73
CA VAL A 129 11.17 30.13 19.63
C VAL A 129 10.69 29.15 18.58
N TYR A 130 9.37 29.04 18.41
CA TYR A 130 8.77 28.21 17.39
C TYR A 130 8.82 28.92 16.04
N GLU A 131 9.19 28.17 15.02
CA GLU A 131 9.26 28.71 13.68
C GLU A 131 7.87 29.08 13.16
N VAL A 132 7.81 30.11 12.33
CA VAL A 132 6.56 30.51 11.68
C VAL A 132 6.04 29.32 10.84
N PRO A 133 4.76 28.92 10.97
CA PRO A 133 4.22 27.73 10.31
C PRO A 133 4.39 27.74 8.79
N ASP A 134 4.24 28.90 8.16
CA ASP A 134 4.33 29.07 6.72
C ASP A 134 5.63 29.78 6.31
N LYS A 135 6.68 29.00 6.10
CA LYS A 135 7.98 29.48 5.62
C LYS A 135 8.04 29.64 4.10
N GLY A 136 6.97 29.30 3.39
CA GLY A 136 6.97 29.19 1.95
C GLY A 136 7.65 27.92 1.45
N THR A 137 7.31 27.58 0.22
CA THR A 137 7.86 26.44 -0.50
C THR A 137 9.11 26.80 -1.30
N GLY A 138 9.31 28.08 -1.62
CA GLY A 138 10.34 28.53 -2.55
C GLY A 138 10.02 28.24 -4.02
N GLU A 139 8.81 27.77 -4.31
CA GLU A 139 8.31 27.50 -5.66
C GLU A 139 7.49 28.70 -6.17
N GLY A 140 7.76 29.13 -7.41
CA GLY A 140 7.08 30.31 -7.96
C GLY A 140 7.36 31.58 -7.15
N SER A 141 6.30 32.22 -6.63
CA SER A 141 6.40 33.44 -5.81
C SER A 141 6.12 33.19 -4.32
N ASP A 142 5.96 31.93 -3.89
CA ASP A 142 5.65 31.58 -2.50
C ASP A 142 6.90 31.64 -1.61
N THR A 143 7.13 32.81 -1.02
CA THR A 143 8.20 33.07 -0.06
C THR A 143 7.76 32.92 1.40
N GLY A 144 6.55 32.41 1.63
CA GLY A 144 5.95 32.27 2.95
C GLY A 144 5.47 33.59 3.55
N HIS A 145 5.02 33.52 4.80
CA HIS A 145 4.39 34.61 5.52
C HIS A 145 5.13 34.91 6.82
N PRO A 146 6.28 35.61 6.79
CA PRO A 146 7.12 35.82 7.96
C PRO A 146 6.44 36.61 9.09
N ASP A 147 5.39 37.37 8.78
CA ASP A 147 4.59 38.13 9.76
C ASP A 147 3.40 37.34 10.33
N LEU A 148 3.23 36.07 9.94
CA LEU A 148 2.21 35.19 10.49
C LEU A 148 2.53 34.90 11.97
N PHE A 149 1.63 35.30 12.86
CA PHE A 149 1.74 35.18 14.32
C PHE A 149 3.13 35.53 14.88
N ARG A 150 3.45 36.82 14.86
CA ARG A 150 4.73 37.33 15.37
C ARG A 150 4.97 36.88 16.81
N ASP A 151 6.14 36.29 17.04
CA ASP A 151 6.52 35.65 18.29
C ASP A 151 6.43 36.59 19.49
N ASP A 152 6.67 37.89 19.34
CA ASP A 152 6.65 38.87 20.43
C ASP A 152 5.30 39.60 20.60
N LYS A 153 4.22 39.08 19.99
CA LYS A 153 2.89 39.71 19.97
C LYS A 153 1.80 38.83 20.56
N TYR A 154 0.64 39.44 20.83
CA TYR A 154 -0.51 38.81 21.45
C TYR A 154 -1.77 39.08 20.64
N TYR A 155 -2.61 38.05 20.56
CA TYR A 155 -3.77 37.99 19.68
C TYR A 155 -4.99 37.54 20.47
N ALA A 156 -6.12 38.20 20.25
CA ALA A 156 -7.42 37.73 20.70
C ALA A 156 -7.89 36.56 19.82
N TYR A 157 -8.70 35.68 20.40
CA TYR A 157 -9.27 34.55 19.67
C TYR A 157 -10.05 35.03 18.44
N MET A 158 -9.83 34.38 17.29
CA MET A 158 -10.47 34.65 15.98
C MET A 158 -10.18 36.02 15.34
N HIS A 159 -9.54 36.97 16.02
CA HIS A 159 -9.15 38.26 15.43
C HIS A 159 -8.12 38.11 14.29
N TRP A 160 -7.41 36.98 14.23
CA TRP A 160 -6.55 36.65 13.09
C TRP A 160 -7.30 36.39 11.79
N ALA A 161 -8.61 36.11 11.87
CA ALA A 161 -9.47 35.77 10.74
C ALA A 161 -8.82 34.72 9.82
N ASP A 162 -8.68 35.00 8.53
CA ASP A 162 -7.96 34.21 7.54
C ASP A 162 -6.78 34.98 6.93
N SER A 163 -6.17 35.87 7.73
CA SER A 163 -5.06 36.72 7.31
C SER A 163 -3.72 36.00 7.36
N ASN A 164 -2.94 36.12 6.28
CA ASN A 164 -1.56 35.67 6.23
C ASN A 164 -0.60 36.56 7.08
N ALA A 165 -1.05 37.75 7.50
CA ALA A 165 -0.32 38.64 8.39
C ALA A 165 -1.32 39.31 9.37
N PRO A 166 -1.81 38.57 10.38
CA PRO A 166 -2.83 39.09 11.28
C PRO A 166 -2.26 40.25 12.10
N THR A 167 -3.06 41.33 12.22
CA THR A 167 -2.70 42.48 13.06
C THR A 167 -2.81 42.04 14.51
N PRO A 168 -1.75 42.20 15.33
CA PRO A 168 -1.84 41.84 16.74
C PRO A 168 -2.69 42.86 17.51
N ASP A 169 -3.50 42.36 18.41
CA ASP A 169 -4.31 43.18 19.31
C ASP A 169 -3.45 43.89 20.36
N TRP A 170 -2.38 43.24 20.82
CA TRP A 170 -1.46 43.81 21.81
C TRP A 170 0.01 43.54 21.50
N THR A 171 0.84 44.54 21.80
CA THR A 171 2.29 44.48 21.61
C THR A 171 3.05 43.90 22.80
N THR A 172 2.42 43.83 23.98
CA THR A 172 3.01 43.27 25.20
C THR A 172 1.96 42.49 26.00
N LYS A 173 2.39 41.51 26.80
CA LYS A 173 1.49 40.76 27.71
C LYS A 173 0.87 41.66 28.77
N GLU A 174 1.60 42.70 29.20
CA GLU A 174 1.12 43.69 30.16
C GLU A 174 -0.08 44.44 29.57
N ALA A 175 0.02 44.93 28.33
CA ALA A 175 -1.10 45.59 27.65
C ALA A 175 -2.30 44.65 27.47
N ALA A 176 -2.04 43.39 27.08
CA ALA A 176 -3.09 42.39 26.93
C ALA A 176 -3.83 42.12 28.24
N CYS A 177 -3.11 41.92 29.36
CA CYS A 177 -3.70 41.68 30.67
C CYS A 177 -4.36 42.94 31.28
N GLN A 178 -3.84 44.14 31.00
CA GLN A 178 -4.47 45.40 31.41
C GLN A 178 -5.80 45.64 30.71
N ALA A 179 -5.94 45.22 29.45
CA ALA A 179 -7.21 45.27 28.73
C ALA A 179 -8.27 44.37 29.39
N GLN A 180 -7.86 43.22 29.96
CA GLN A 180 -8.79 42.31 30.66
C GLN A 180 -9.22 42.82 32.04
N TYR A 181 -8.31 43.51 32.74
CA TYR A 181 -8.48 43.98 34.12
C TYR A 181 -8.12 45.47 34.23
N THR A 182 -9.09 46.35 34.02
CA THR A 182 -8.89 47.81 34.05
C THR A 182 -8.47 48.35 35.42
N ARG A 183 -8.75 47.61 36.51
CA ARG A 183 -8.35 47.94 37.89
C ARG A 183 -7.19 47.08 38.41
N TRP A 184 -6.28 46.69 37.52
CA TRP A 184 -5.12 45.82 37.77
C TRP A 184 -4.19 46.28 38.91
N SER A 185 -4.10 47.58 39.20
CA SER A 185 -3.25 48.13 40.27
C SER A 185 -3.94 48.17 41.64
N THR A 186 -5.21 47.78 41.72
CA THR A 186 -6.01 47.88 42.96
C THR A 186 -6.71 46.54 43.25
N ILE A 187 -7.97 46.39 42.85
CA ILE A 187 -8.82 45.26 43.24
C ILE A 187 -8.46 43.98 42.45
N ASP A 188 -8.04 44.10 41.19
CA ASP A 188 -7.80 42.96 40.31
C ASP A 188 -6.32 42.50 40.26
N ALA A 189 -5.48 42.98 41.18
CA ALA A 189 -4.02 42.75 41.13
C ALA A 189 -3.62 41.27 41.07
N ALA A 190 -4.29 40.40 41.84
CA ALA A 190 -4.02 38.96 41.82
C ALA A 190 -4.43 38.31 40.49
N ARG A 191 -5.55 38.74 39.90
CA ARG A 191 -6.04 38.22 38.60
C ARG A 191 -5.17 38.68 37.44
N TYR A 192 -4.70 39.93 37.49
CA TYR A 192 -3.71 40.46 36.56
C TYR A 192 -2.38 39.68 36.62
N ALA A 193 -1.88 39.38 37.82
CA ALA A 193 -0.66 38.58 37.98
C ALA A 193 -0.81 37.14 37.44
N SER A 194 -1.99 36.52 37.63
CA SER A 194 -2.31 35.23 37.03
C SER A 194 -2.32 35.28 35.50
N CYS A 195 -2.92 36.32 34.90
CA CYS A 195 -2.90 36.53 33.45
C CYS A 195 -1.48 36.60 32.90
N LEU A 196 -0.61 37.40 33.52
CA LEU A 196 0.80 37.51 33.13
C LEU A 196 1.52 36.16 33.21
N THR A 197 1.31 35.42 34.29
CA THR A 197 1.93 34.12 34.52
C THR A 197 1.45 33.10 33.48
N CYS A 198 0.15 33.09 33.18
CA CYS A 198 -0.44 32.21 32.19
C CYS A 198 0.11 32.48 30.78
N LEU A 199 0.12 33.74 30.33
CA LEU A 199 0.70 34.09 29.03
C LEU A 199 2.20 33.76 28.95
N GLN A 200 2.95 33.97 30.04
CA GLN A 200 4.40 33.70 30.06
C GLN A 200 4.75 32.21 30.12
N THR A 201 3.94 31.38 30.77
CA THR A 201 4.26 29.97 31.01
C THR A 201 3.52 29.02 30.08
N LYS A 202 2.25 29.31 29.80
CA LYS A 202 1.35 28.50 28.97
C LYS A 202 1.08 29.13 27.62
N GLY A 203 1.40 30.40 27.39
CA GLY A 203 1.21 31.04 26.09
C GLY A 203 -0.25 31.35 25.73
N PHE A 204 -1.19 31.15 26.65
CA PHE A 204 -2.59 31.51 26.47
C PHE A 204 -3.23 31.91 27.80
N PHE A 205 -4.31 32.69 27.74
CA PHE A 205 -5.10 33.10 28.90
C PHE A 205 -6.56 33.30 28.49
N LYS A 206 -7.48 32.64 29.20
CA LYS A 206 -8.92 32.87 29.17
C LYS A 206 -9.34 33.58 30.46
N LYS A 207 -10.08 34.68 30.34
CA LYS A 207 -10.64 35.37 31.50
C LYS A 207 -11.64 34.48 32.25
N PRO A 208 -11.42 34.20 33.54
CA PRO A 208 -12.36 33.41 34.36
C PRO A 208 -13.77 34.00 34.41
N GLY A 209 -14.78 33.13 34.34
CA GLY A 209 -16.18 33.50 34.57
C GLY A 209 -16.84 34.32 33.45
N VAL A 210 -16.22 34.35 32.26
CA VAL A 210 -16.82 34.91 31.04
C VAL A 210 -17.09 33.78 30.05
N ASN A 211 -18.35 33.66 29.64
CA ASN A 211 -18.77 32.81 28.52
C ASN A 211 -18.78 33.69 27.28
N ASP A 212 -17.62 33.83 26.63
CA ASP A 212 -17.37 34.88 25.64
C ASP A 212 -18.03 34.62 24.26
N TYR A 213 -18.77 33.51 24.11
CA TYR A 213 -19.46 33.19 22.86
C TYR A 213 -20.88 33.76 22.75
N LEU A 214 -21.36 34.55 23.74
CA LEU A 214 -22.61 35.29 23.56
C LEU A 214 -22.40 36.46 22.59
N VAL A 215 -22.64 36.19 21.32
CA VAL A 215 -22.83 37.18 20.24
C VAL A 215 -23.77 38.28 20.76
N ASP A 216 -23.26 39.48 21.06
CA ASP A 216 -24.14 40.64 21.19
C ASP A 216 -24.64 41.00 19.79
N SER A 217 -25.77 40.40 19.44
CA SER A 217 -26.53 40.64 18.21
C SER A 217 -26.92 42.12 18.00
N ARG A 218 -26.62 43.02 18.93
CA ARG A 218 -26.80 44.47 18.80
C ARG A 218 -25.55 45.27 18.42
N GLN A 219 -24.33 44.68 18.44
CA GLN A 219 -23.09 45.43 18.19
C GLN A 219 -22.15 44.87 17.12
N GLY A 220 -22.37 43.66 16.60
CA GLY A 220 -21.66 43.18 15.40
C GLY A 220 -20.13 43.13 15.52
N LYS A 221 -19.59 42.92 16.72
CA LYS A 221 -18.16 42.65 16.97
C LYS A 221 -18.03 41.26 17.58
N ASP A 222 -17.17 40.42 17.00
CA ASP A 222 -16.68 39.20 17.63
C ASP A 222 -15.99 39.58 18.95
N THR A 223 -16.50 39.11 20.09
CA THR A 223 -16.04 39.56 21.42
C THR A 223 -14.88 38.75 21.98
N GLY A 224 -14.17 37.94 21.17
CA GLY A 224 -13.08 37.03 21.56
C GLY A 224 -11.86 37.66 22.27
N GLU A 225 -11.96 38.94 22.65
CA GLU A 225 -11.00 39.69 23.45
C GLU A 225 -10.69 39.03 24.79
N ASN A 226 -11.59 38.21 25.37
CA ASN A 226 -11.34 37.59 26.68
C ASN A 226 -10.54 36.27 26.61
N PHE A 227 -10.15 35.82 25.42
CA PHE A 227 -9.21 34.70 25.25
C PHE A 227 -8.01 35.15 24.41
N ILE A 228 -6.86 35.25 25.07
CA ILE A 228 -5.62 35.77 24.54
C ILE A 228 -4.64 34.64 24.26
N PHE A 229 -3.97 34.72 23.12
CA PHE A 229 -2.89 33.84 22.72
C PHE A 229 -1.60 34.62 22.47
N TRP A 230 -0.50 34.04 22.92
CA TRP A 230 0.85 34.46 22.54
C TRP A 230 1.10 34.00 21.10
N GLY A 231 1.64 34.87 20.23
CA GLY A 231 2.00 34.51 18.86
C GLY A 231 2.90 33.28 18.79
N ARG A 232 3.82 33.11 19.75
CA ARG A 232 4.62 31.89 19.93
C ARG A 232 3.77 30.62 20.06
N PHE A 233 2.68 30.69 20.82
CA PHE A 233 1.78 29.55 20.99
C PHE A 233 0.98 29.27 19.72
N LEU A 234 0.58 30.30 18.97
CA LEU A 234 -0.07 30.13 17.66
C LEU A 234 0.89 29.57 16.60
N ASN A 235 2.19 29.83 16.68
CA ASN A 235 3.19 29.15 15.84
C ASN A 235 3.34 27.66 16.20
N PHE A 236 3.20 27.31 17.48
CA PHE A 236 3.22 25.92 17.95
C PHE A 236 1.93 25.14 17.66
N ASN A 237 0.77 25.78 17.80
CA ASN A 237 -0.55 25.21 17.56
C ASN A 237 -1.39 26.16 16.69
N PRO A 238 -1.09 26.21 15.38
CA PRO A 238 -1.74 27.14 14.47
C PRO A 238 -3.22 26.79 14.24
N PRO A 239 -4.05 27.77 13.87
CA PRO A 239 -5.41 27.54 13.40
C PRO A 239 -5.47 26.57 12.21
N LYS A 240 -6.64 25.96 12.00
CA LYS A 240 -6.82 24.90 10.99
C LYS A 240 -6.47 25.38 9.57
N TYR A 241 -6.88 26.59 9.20
CA TYR A 241 -6.66 27.14 7.85
C TYR A 241 -5.18 27.27 7.49
N VAL A 242 -4.33 27.69 8.45
CA VAL A 242 -2.88 27.79 8.26
C VAL A 242 -2.31 26.41 8.01
N THR A 243 -2.70 25.44 8.84
CA THR A 243 -2.24 24.06 8.72
C THR A 243 -2.64 23.47 7.36
N ALA A 244 -3.89 23.66 6.94
CA ALA A 244 -4.41 23.16 5.68
C ALA A 244 -3.66 23.76 4.48
N LYS A 245 -3.44 25.08 4.47
CA LYS A 245 -2.64 25.76 3.42
C LYS A 245 -1.22 25.22 3.36
N VAL A 246 -0.51 25.19 4.49
CA VAL A 246 0.90 24.78 4.54
C VAL A 246 1.07 23.32 4.11
N VAL A 247 0.24 22.42 4.62
CA VAL A 247 0.33 20.99 4.27
C VAL A 247 0.03 20.78 2.79
N LEU A 248 -1.03 21.40 2.26
CA LEU A 248 -1.36 21.25 0.84
C LEU A 248 -0.27 21.86 -0.07
N LYS A 249 0.30 23.02 0.28
CA LYS A 249 1.45 23.60 -0.43
C LYS A 249 2.65 22.64 -0.45
N GLN A 250 2.97 22.01 0.69
CA GLN A 250 4.05 21.03 0.77
C GLN A 250 3.76 19.76 -0.04
N VAL A 251 2.54 19.23 0.03
CA VAL A 251 2.14 18.07 -0.78
C VAL A 251 2.25 18.41 -2.27
N ILE A 252 1.74 19.56 -2.70
CA ILE A 252 1.85 20.04 -4.08
C ILE A 252 3.31 20.25 -4.49
N LYS A 253 4.20 20.66 -3.58
CA LYS A 253 5.64 20.72 -3.86
C LYS A 253 6.26 19.34 -4.07
N ASP A 254 5.83 18.35 -3.31
CA ASP A 254 6.46 17.03 -3.25
C ASP A 254 5.88 16.02 -4.27
N MET A 255 4.60 16.15 -4.66
CA MET A 255 3.92 15.26 -5.62
C MET A 255 4.67 15.15 -6.94
N ARG A 256 4.92 13.96 -7.48
CA ARG A 256 5.53 13.76 -8.82
C ARG A 256 4.62 12.84 -9.63
N ARG A 257 4.62 12.99 -10.96
CA ARG A 257 3.95 12.04 -11.86
C ARG A 257 2.45 11.80 -11.57
N VAL A 258 1.74 12.83 -11.12
CA VAL A 258 0.28 12.84 -10.94
C VAL A 258 -0.31 14.03 -11.66
N ARG A 259 -1.59 13.95 -12.01
CA ARG A 259 -2.37 15.12 -12.40
C ARG A 259 -3.13 15.61 -11.18
N ALA A 260 -3.02 16.90 -10.87
CA ALA A 260 -3.63 17.48 -9.70
C ALA A 260 -4.65 18.56 -10.08
N GLY A 261 -5.74 18.61 -9.34
CA GLY A 261 -6.73 19.68 -9.35
C GLY A 261 -7.06 20.09 -7.92
N VAL A 262 -7.48 21.35 -7.74
CA VAL A 262 -7.86 21.89 -6.44
C VAL A 262 -9.18 22.62 -6.60
N SER A 263 -10.13 22.27 -5.75
CA SER A 263 -11.39 22.97 -5.56
C SER A 263 -11.55 23.32 -4.08
N GLN A 264 -12.31 24.38 -3.83
CA GLN A 264 -12.68 24.81 -2.50
C GLN A 264 -14.20 24.88 -2.35
N PHE A 265 -14.70 25.00 -1.12
CA PHE A 265 -16.11 25.34 -0.94
C PHE A 265 -16.43 26.75 -1.43
N TYR A 266 -17.66 26.90 -1.90
CA TYR A 266 -18.20 28.16 -2.40
C TYR A 266 -19.58 28.38 -1.84
N TRP A 267 -19.81 29.61 -1.41
CA TRP A 267 -21.06 30.01 -0.79
C TRP A 267 -21.53 31.36 -1.33
N ASP A 268 -22.79 31.42 -1.72
CA ASP A 268 -23.52 32.58 -2.21
C ASP A 268 -24.75 32.79 -1.32
N ASN A 269 -24.66 33.79 -0.45
CA ASN A 269 -25.74 34.16 0.47
C ASN A 269 -27.04 34.56 -0.22
N ASN A 270 -26.99 34.92 -1.52
CA ASN A 270 -28.15 35.40 -2.27
C ASN A 270 -28.77 34.30 -3.14
N ASN A 271 -28.10 33.15 -3.31
CA ASN A 271 -28.58 32.07 -4.15
C ASN A 271 -28.00 30.72 -3.73
N ASP A 272 -28.73 29.98 -2.88
CA ASP A 272 -28.33 28.65 -2.42
C ASP A 272 -28.09 27.63 -3.55
N ALA A 273 -28.70 27.84 -4.72
CA ALA A 273 -28.50 27.01 -5.89
C ALA A 273 -27.08 27.15 -6.49
N ASN A 274 -26.35 28.21 -6.14
CA ASN A 274 -24.95 28.42 -6.51
C ASN A 274 -23.97 27.83 -5.49
N ASN A 275 -24.43 27.40 -4.31
CA ASN A 275 -23.58 26.81 -3.27
C ASN A 275 -23.01 25.45 -3.73
N GLY A 276 -21.82 25.09 -3.25
CA GLY A 276 -21.13 23.87 -3.63
C GLY A 276 -19.64 24.08 -3.69
N ALA A 277 -19.01 23.79 -4.82
CA ALA A 277 -17.57 23.98 -5.01
C ALA A 277 -17.23 25.13 -5.97
N ALA A 278 -16.03 25.69 -5.83
CA ALA A 278 -15.39 26.61 -6.78
C ALA A 278 -14.04 26.03 -7.21
N MET A 279 -13.81 25.99 -8.53
CA MET A 279 -12.60 25.45 -9.13
C MET A 279 -11.45 26.44 -8.91
N VAL A 280 -10.44 26.06 -8.11
CA VAL A 280 -9.25 26.89 -7.88
C VAL A 280 -8.23 26.65 -8.99
N LYS A 281 -8.03 25.37 -9.33
CA LYS A 281 -7.21 24.89 -10.46
C LYS A 281 -7.80 23.57 -10.99
N GLY A 282 -7.97 23.48 -12.32
CA GLY A 282 -8.35 22.24 -13.00
C GLY A 282 -7.23 21.19 -12.98
N GLN A 283 -7.41 20.06 -13.66
CA GLN A 283 -6.38 19.02 -13.78
C GLN A 283 -5.22 19.48 -14.65
N ASN A 284 -4.01 19.34 -14.12
CA ASN A 284 -2.77 19.62 -14.83
C ASN A 284 -1.67 18.66 -14.32
N PRO A 285 -0.72 18.20 -15.15
CA PRO A 285 -0.45 18.52 -16.56
C PRO A 285 -1.55 18.11 -17.55
N SER A 286 -1.49 18.65 -18.77
CA SER A 286 -2.32 18.14 -19.86
C SER A 286 -1.99 16.68 -20.19
N CYS A 287 -2.88 15.99 -20.89
CA CYS A 287 -2.73 14.56 -21.17
C CYS A 287 -1.43 14.23 -21.92
N ASP A 288 -1.07 15.00 -22.93
CA ASP A 288 0.19 14.81 -23.65
C ASP A 288 1.43 15.11 -22.80
N GLN A 289 1.35 16.09 -21.91
CA GLN A 289 2.49 16.50 -21.09
C GLN A 289 2.85 15.43 -20.07
N ILE A 290 1.85 14.87 -19.37
CA ILE A 290 2.11 13.87 -18.33
C ILE A 290 2.70 12.56 -18.88
N VAL A 291 2.41 12.22 -20.14
CA VAL A 291 2.94 11.03 -20.82
C VAL A 291 4.38 11.23 -21.29
N LYS A 292 4.70 12.44 -21.79
CA LYS A 292 6.02 12.73 -22.36
C LYS A 292 7.08 13.02 -21.30
N ASP A 293 6.68 13.54 -20.15
CA ASP A 293 7.58 13.90 -19.06
C ASP A 293 6.86 13.80 -17.70
N SER A 294 7.31 12.87 -16.87
CA SER A 294 6.80 12.63 -15.51
C SER A 294 7.07 13.80 -14.55
N SER A 295 7.97 14.72 -14.92
CA SER A 295 8.26 15.98 -14.22
C SER A 295 7.44 17.17 -14.73
N SER A 296 6.54 17.00 -15.71
CA SER A 296 5.75 18.09 -16.31
C SER A 296 4.96 18.96 -15.32
N PHE A 297 4.58 18.42 -14.16
CA PHE A 297 3.92 19.19 -13.10
C PHE A 297 4.81 20.29 -12.52
N ASP A 298 6.14 20.14 -12.60
CA ASP A 298 7.14 21.08 -12.07
C ASP A 298 6.95 22.50 -12.61
N SER A 299 6.61 22.64 -13.89
CA SER A 299 6.35 23.95 -14.51
C SER A 299 5.09 24.65 -14.00
N ASN A 300 4.14 23.92 -13.40
CA ASN A 300 2.86 24.44 -12.94
C ASN A 300 2.77 24.58 -11.40
N ARG A 301 3.69 23.97 -10.63
CA ARG A 301 3.70 23.97 -9.15
C ARG A 301 3.49 25.34 -8.54
N GLY A 302 4.29 26.32 -8.98
CA GLY A 302 4.21 27.69 -8.44
C GLY A 302 2.81 28.29 -8.57
N SER A 303 2.10 28.02 -9.67
CA SER A 303 0.74 28.53 -9.88
C SER A 303 -0.32 27.86 -8.97
N TYR A 304 -0.14 26.58 -8.65
CA TYR A 304 -1.02 25.86 -7.73
C TYR A 304 -0.76 26.28 -6.29
N ILE A 305 0.51 26.38 -5.91
CA ILE A 305 0.94 26.83 -4.59
C ILE A 305 0.41 28.25 -4.32
N ASN A 306 0.57 29.18 -5.27
CA ASN A 306 0.01 30.52 -5.17
C ASN A 306 -1.53 30.52 -5.06
N ALA A 307 -2.20 29.58 -5.75
CA ALA A 307 -3.66 29.48 -5.67
C ALA A 307 -4.13 28.94 -4.32
N VAL A 308 -3.40 27.99 -3.73
CA VAL A 308 -3.62 27.52 -2.35
C VAL A 308 -3.35 28.62 -1.34
N ASP A 309 -2.32 29.43 -1.56
CA ASP A 309 -1.99 30.56 -0.70
C ASP A 309 -3.12 31.62 -0.66
N GLY A 310 -3.81 31.80 -1.79
CA GLY A 310 -4.94 32.71 -1.96
C GLY A 310 -6.31 32.20 -1.49
N LEU A 311 -6.41 30.99 -0.91
CA LEU A 311 -7.70 30.48 -0.39
C LEU A 311 -8.23 31.38 0.74
N SER A 312 -9.53 31.68 0.70
CA SER A 312 -10.26 32.46 1.70
C SER A 312 -11.26 31.59 2.46
N PHE A 313 -11.34 31.72 3.77
CA PHE A 313 -12.07 30.78 4.64
C PHE A 313 -13.37 31.36 5.19
N ASN A 314 -14.31 31.73 4.32
CA ASN A 314 -15.51 32.48 4.70
C ASN A 314 -16.82 31.86 4.19
N THR A 315 -16.81 30.55 3.91
CA THR A 315 -17.96 29.85 3.32
C THR A 315 -18.72 28.99 4.35
N GLY A 316 -19.83 28.37 3.93
CA GLY A 316 -20.39 27.19 4.61
C GLY A 316 -19.69 25.89 4.20
N THR A 317 -20.29 24.75 4.54
CA THR A 317 -19.75 23.38 4.35
C THR A 317 -20.67 22.54 3.43
N PRO A 318 -20.86 22.91 2.14
CA PRO A 318 -21.78 22.25 1.21
C PRO A 318 -21.15 20.97 0.60
N LEU A 319 -20.86 19.97 1.45
CA LEU A 319 -20.07 18.78 1.12
C LEU A 319 -20.61 17.96 -0.07
N ALA A 320 -21.87 17.55 -0.05
CA ALA A 320 -22.49 16.75 -1.12
C ALA A 320 -22.63 17.56 -2.43
N LYS A 321 -23.06 18.83 -2.35
CA LYS A 321 -23.10 19.73 -3.52
C LYS A 321 -21.72 19.88 -4.16
N ALA A 322 -20.70 20.12 -3.33
CA ALA A 322 -19.32 20.29 -3.77
C ALA A 322 -18.76 19.02 -4.45
N LEU A 323 -18.97 17.86 -3.83
CA LEU A 323 -18.55 16.58 -4.41
C LEU A 323 -19.28 16.29 -5.73
N LEU A 324 -20.57 16.59 -5.80
CA LEU A 324 -21.36 16.41 -7.02
C LEU A 324 -20.91 17.35 -8.15
N ASN A 325 -20.49 18.58 -7.84
CA ASN A 325 -19.85 19.49 -8.80
C ASN A 325 -18.52 18.90 -9.32
N ILE A 326 -17.67 18.36 -8.46
CA ILE A 326 -16.43 17.70 -8.91
C ILE A 326 -16.74 16.54 -9.85
N GLY A 327 -17.77 15.73 -9.56
CA GLY A 327 -18.24 14.69 -10.47
C GLY A 327 -18.66 15.24 -11.85
N GLN A 328 -19.28 16.44 -11.91
CA GLN A 328 -19.61 17.11 -13.16
C GLN A 328 -18.34 17.42 -13.96
N TYR A 329 -17.28 17.90 -13.30
CA TYR A 329 -15.99 18.19 -13.93
C TYR A 329 -15.28 16.93 -14.45
N PHE A 330 -15.44 15.81 -13.77
CA PHE A 330 -14.95 14.51 -14.23
C PHE A 330 -15.93 13.77 -15.15
N SER A 331 -17.00 14.41 -15.61
CA SER A 331 -17.93 13.84 -16.59
C SER A 331 -17.55 14.22 -18.02
N SER A 332 -17.85 13.38 -19.01
CA SER A 332 -17.56 13.69 -20.43
C SER A 332 -18.25 14.95 -20.94
N SER A 333 -19.47 15.19 -20.44
CA SER A 333 -20.30 16.35 -20.72
C SER A 333 -21.42 16.43 -19.69
N ASP A 334 -22.07 17.60 -19.61
CA ASP A 334 -23.25 17.79 -18.77
C ASP A 334 -24.40 16.82 -19.11
N ASP A 335 -24.42 16.21 -20.31
CA ASP A 335 -25.46 15.26 -20.73
C ASP A 335 -25.40 13.94 -19.95
N VAL A 336 -24.26 13.60 -19.34
CA VAL A 336 -24.18 12.48 -18.40
C VAL A 336 -25.12 12.73 -17.23
N TYR A 337 -25.14 13.94 -16.69
CA TYR A 337 -26.02 14.30 -15.57
C TYR A 337 -27.47 14.45 -16.03
N LYS A 338 -27.72 15.10 -17.18
CA LYS A 338 -29.08 15.36 -17.68
C LYS A 338 -29.77 14.09 -18.17
N THR A 339 -29.08 13.29 -18.98
CA THR A 339 -29.69 12.21 -19.76
C THR A 339 -29.44 10.85 -19.13
N LYS A 340 -28.19 10.52 -18.79
CA LYS A 340 -27.85 9.21 -18.19
C LYS A 340 -28.33 9.14 -16.74
N PHE A 341 -27.96 10.14 -15.94
CA PHE A 341 -28.41 10.21 -14.55
C PHE A 341 -29.82 10.75 -14.44
N GLY A 342 -30.34 11.49 -15.42
CA GLY A 342 -31.74 11.95 -15.40
C GLY A 342 -32.00 13.10 -14.44
N PHE A 343 -30.99 13.92 -14.13
CA PHE A 343 -31.14 15.08 -13.26
C PHE A 343 -31.81 16.23 -14.02
N THR A 344 -33.03 16.57 -13.62
CA THR A 344 -33.86 17.58 -14.30
C THR A 344 -33.83 18.95 -13.61
N ASP A 345 -33.54 18.98 -12.31
CA ASP A 345 -33.48 20.20 -11.49
C ASP A 345 -32.05 20.55 -11.02
N TYR A 346 -31.05 19.72 -11.35
CA TYR A 346 -29.65 19.99 -11.03
C TYR A 346 -29.12 21.23 -11.76
N LYS A 347 -28.48 22.13 -11.01
CA LYS A 347 -27.87 23.34 -11.54
C LYS A 347 -26.39 23.10 -11.82
N PHE A 348 -26.05 23.09 -13.10
CA PHE A 348 -24.67 22.94 -13.56
C PHE A 348 -23.81 24.11 -13.10
N LYS A 349 -22.67 23.80 -12.49
CA LYS A 349 -21.75 24.82 -11.98
C LYS A 349 -20.84 25.29 -13.11
N SER A 350 -20.76 26.61 -13.30
CA SER A 350 -19.82 27.22 -14.24
C SER A 350 -18.37 26.90 -13.82
N GLY A 351 -17.53 26.53 -14.78
CA GLY A 351 -16.14 26.13 -14.55
C GLY A 351 -15.97 24.65 -14.17
N TYR A 352 -17.07 23.90 -14.03
CA TYR A 352 -17.08 22.45 -13.84
C TYR A 352 -17.54 21.69 -15.08
N GLN A 353 -17.70 22.37 -16.21
CA GLN A 353 -17.81 21.68 -17.49
C GLN A 353 -16.44 21.10 -17.85
N ASN A 354 -16.40 19.81 -18.15
CA ASN A 354 -15.18 19.20 -18.67
C ASN A 354 -14.79 19.82 -20.01
N GLY A 355 -13.49 19.82 -20.31
CA GLY A 355 -13.02 20.09 -21.66
C GLY A 355 -13.60 19.07 -22.65
N SER A 356 -13.71 19.45 -23.92
CA SER A 356 -14.04 18.48 -24.98
C SER A 356 -13.16 17.25 -24.84
N LEU A 357 -13.72 16.05 -25.03
CA LEU A 357 -12.95 14.81 -24.98
C LEU A 357 -11.81 14.76 -26.02
N ASN A 358 -11.83 15.60 -27.06
CA ASN A 358 -10.72 15.75 -28.01
C ASN A 358 -9.62 16.74 -27.54
N SER A 359 -9.84 17.44 -26.42
CA SER A 359 -8.93 18.45 -25.89
C SER A 359 -7.88 17.83 -24.96
N GLN A 360 -6.67 18.35 -25.02
CA GLN A 360 -5.57 18.02 -24.10
C GLN A 360 -5.84 18.43 -22.63
N GLY A 361 -6.79 19.34 -22.41
CA GLY A 361 -7.22 19.79 -21.08
C GLY A 361 -8.38 18.98 -20.47
N ARG A 362 -8.77 17.85 -21.07
CA ARG A 362 -9.82 16.97 -20.56
C ARG A 362 -9.49 16.42 -19.17
N SER A 363 -10.51 16.18 -18.35
CA SER A 363 -10.34 15.65 -16.99
C SER A 363 -9.83 14.21 -16.97
N TRP A 364 -10.16 13.41 -17.98
CA TRP A 364 -9.71 12.02 -18.15
C TRP A 364 -8.81 11.85 -19.36
N CYS A 365 -7.62 11.28 -19.19
CA CYS A 365 -6.66 11.18 -20.28
C CYS A 365 -6.72 9.85 -21.05
N TRP A 366 -7.15 8.76 -20.44
CA TRP A 366 -7.24 7.43 -21.08
C TRP A 366 -8.26 6.55 -20.33
N GLY A 367 -8.63 5.44 -20.95
CA GLY A 367 -9.57 4.47 -20.35
C GLY A 367 -8.98 3.83 -19.09
N CYS A 368 -9.80 3.55 -18.08
CA CYS A 368 -9.36 2.94 -16.82
C CYS A 368 -8.35 3.77 -15.98
N GLN A 369 -8.20 5.07 -16.24
CA GLN A 369 -7.41 5.97 -15.39
C GLN A 369 -7.92 5.96 -13.94
N VAL A 370 -7.03 5.83 -12.96
CA VAL A 370 -7.44 6.00 -11.56
C VAL A 370 -7.67 7.50 -11.30
N SER A 371 -8.91 7.87 -10.99
CA SER A 371 -9.29 9.23 -10.62
C SER A 371 -9.79 9.27 -9.19
N SER A 372 -9.18 10.09 -8.35
CA SER A 372 -9.47 10.15 -6.91
C SER A 372 -9.77 11.56 -6.44
N VAL A 373 -10.68 11.68 -5.47
CA VAL A 373 -10.98 12.94 -4.77
C VAL A 373 -10.56 12.79 -3.31
N ILE A 374 -9.84 13.78 -2.80
CA ILE A 374 -9.46 13.87 -1.40
C ILE A 374 -10.24 15.04 -0.80
N VAL A 375 -11.22 14.72 0.03
CA VAL A 375 -12.03 15.70 0.76
C VAL A 375 -11.39 15.97 2.12
N VAL A 376 -10.96 17.19 2.38
CA VAL A 376 -10.43 17.62 3.68
C VAL A 376 -11.41 18.60 4.30
N THR A 377 -12.01 18.23 5.44
CA THR A 377 -13.08 19.01 6.08
C THR A 377 -12.99 18.95 7.60
N ASP A 378 -13.39 20.04 8.28
CA ASP A 378 -13.35 20.13 9.75
C ASP A 378 -14.72 20.05 10.44
N GLY A 379 -15.78 20.02 9.64
CA GLY A 379 -17.15 20.01 10.12
C GLY A 379 -18.08 19.05 9.36
N ASP A 380 -19.25 18.84 9.94
CA ASP A 380 -20.39 18.18 9.30
C ASP A 380 -21.05 19.15 8.28
N PRO A 381 -21.81 18.65 7.29
CA PRO A 381 -22.37 19.48 6.22
C PRO A 381 -23.29 20.60 6.71
N THR A 382 -23.16 21.79 6.11
CA THR A 382 -24.05 22.95 6.34
C THR A 382 -24.50 23.55 5.01
N GLY A 383 -25.81 23.77 4.84
CA GLY A 383 -26.39 24.28 3.58
C GLY A 383 -26.26 23.32 2.39
N ASP A 384 -26.24 22.02 2.67
CA ASP A 384 -25.89 20.96 1.72
C ASP A 384 -27.12 20.33 1.02
N GLY A 385 -28.27 21.03 1.04
CA GLY A 385 -29.52 20.53 0.51
C GLY A 385 -29.49 20.35 -1.01
N LEU A 386 -29.50 19.11 -1.50
CA LEU A 386 -29.75 18.81 -2.91
C LEU A 386 -31.24 18.92 -3.26
N PRO A 387 -31.60 19.27 -4.52
CA PRO A 387 -33.00 19.25 -4.96
C PRO A 387 -33.65 17.87 -4.77
N ALA A 388 -34.92 17.85 -4.34
CA ALA A 388 -35.60 16.60 -3.97
C ALA A 388 -35.66 15.55 -5.09
N THR A 389 -35.78 15.99 -6.37
CA THR A 389 -35.81 15.03 -7.48
C THR A 389 -34.43 14.48 -7.79
N THR A 390 -33.38 15.31 -7.70
CA THR A 390 -31.98 14.87 -7.76
C THR A 390 -31.67 13.85 -6.66
N LYS A 391 -32.06 14.10 -5.41
CA LYS A 391 -31.87 13.15 -4.28
C LYS A 391 -32.47 11.78 -4.57
N LYS A 392 -33.77 11.77 -4.94
CA LYS A 392 -34.48 10.53 -5.27
C LYS A 392 -33.77 9.77 -6.40
N ARG A 393 -33.32 10.49 -7.42
CA ARG A 393 -32.65 9.88 -8.57
C ARG A 393 -31.29 9.29 -8.22
N ILE A 394 -30.52 9.94 -7.34
CA ILE A 394 -29.27 9.38 -6.80
C ILE A 394 -29.55 8.05 -6.08
N GLN A 395 -30.57 8.01 -5.22
CA GLN A 395 -30.94 6.78 -4.51
C GLN A 395 -31.39 5.66 -5.45
N GLU A 396 -32.13 5.97 -6.51
CA GLU A 396 -32.50 4.99 -7.55
C GLU A 396 -31.26 4.41 -8.25
N LEU A 397 -30.31 5.26 -8.65
CA LEU A 397 -29.06 4.85 -9.28
C LEU A 397 -28.19 4.01 -8.33
N ASN A 398 -28.22 4.33 -7.04
CA ASN A 398 -27.53 3.59 -5.98
C ASN A 398 -28.22 2.28 -5.57
N LYS A 399 -29.37 1.93 -6.16
CA LYS A 399 -30.21 0.77 -5.80
C LYS A 399 -30.72 0.83 -4.34
N GLY A 400 -31.03 2.03 -3.87
CA GLY A 400 -31.49 2.32 -2.51
C GLY A 400 -30.65 3.40 -1.83
N ALA A 401 -31.21 3.99 -0.77
CA ALA A 401 -30.51 4.94 0.07
C ALA A 401 -29.30 4.29 0.74
N VAL A 402 -28.19 5.02 0.81
CA VAL A 402 -27.02 4.57 1.55
C VAL A 402 -27.34 4.64 3.04
N THR A 403 -27.26 3.49 3.73
CA THR A 403 -27.50 3.41 5.16
C THR A 403 -26.17 3.45 5.92
N CYS A 404 -26.07 4.40 6.85
CA CYS A 404 -24.92 4.49 7.74
C CYS A 404 -24.90 3.27 8.68
N PRO A 405 -23.78 2.55 8.86
CA PRO A 405 -23.72 1.25 9.52
C PRO A 405 -24.00 1.25 11.04
N VAL A 406 -24.34 2.38 11.66
CA VAL A 406 -24.66 2.47 13.09
C VAL A 406 -25.85 3.40 13.30
N ALA A 407 -26.80 3.01 14.15
CA ALA A 407 -27.99 3.78 14.51
C ALA A 407 -27.70 5.04 15.36
N GLY A 408 -26.78 5.90 14.93
CA GLY A 408 -26.44 7.16 15.58
C GLY A 408 -25.52 8.07 14.74
N ASP A 409 -25.96 9.33 14.58
CA ASP A 409 -25.24 10.53 14.11
C ASP A 409 -24.62 10.55 12.71
N CYS A 410 -25.33 10.02 11.71
CA CYS A 410 -25.15 10.46 10.30
C CYS A 410 -26.27 11.46 9.90
N LYS A 411 -26.93 12.05 10.91
CA LYS A 411 -27.92 13.11 10.73
C LYS A 411 -27.18 14.45 10.65
N ASN A 412 -27.47 15.24 9.62
CA ASN A 412 -27.35 16.68 9.75
C ASN A 412 -28.33 17.16 10.82
N SER A 413 -27.93 18.20 11.53
CA SER A 413 -28.77 18.97 12.44
C SER A 413 -30.16 19.26 11.84
N ASP A 414 -31.17 19.07 12.68
CA ASP A 414 -32.60 19.47 12.62
C ASP A 414 -33.49 19.12 11.42
N ASP A 415 -32.99 18.86 10.22
CA ASP A 415 -33.81 18.42 9.08
C ASP A 415 -33.22 17.13 8.47
N GLY A 416 -33.80 15.99 8.84
CA GLY A 416 -33.32 14.62 8.53
C GLY A 416 -33.26 14.20 7.05
N ASN A 417 -33.04 15.11 6.10
CA ASN A 417 -33.08 14.91 4.65
C ASN A 417 -31.82 15.36 3.87
N ASP A 418 -30.76 15.85 4.52
CA ASP A 418 -29.67 16.59 3.83
C ASP A 418 -28.26 15.98 3.87
N ALA A 419 -28.03 14.85 4.56
CA ALA A 419 -26.72 14.19 4.53
C ALA A 419 -26.61 13.24 3.31
N MET A 420 -26.42 13.80 2.11
CA MET A 420 -26.31 13.03 0.85
C MET A 420 -24.86 12.78 0.40
N LEU A 421 -23.88 13.10 1.26
CA LEU A 421 -22.46 13.03 0.89
C LEU A 421 -22.03 11.60 0.52
N ASP A 422 -22.43 10.61 1.31
CA ASP A 422 -22.15 9.20 1.08
C ASP A 422 -22.95 8.63 -0.10
N ASP A 423 -24.19 9.06 -0.29
CA ASP A 423 -24.96 8.75 -1.51
C ASP A 423 -24.30 9.30 -2.78
N VAL A 424 -23.81 10.54 -2.77
CA VAL A 424 -23.06 11.12 -3.90
C VAL A 424 -21.74 10.39 -4.09
N ALA A 425 -21.01 10.07 -3.03
CA ALA A 425 -19.76 9.30 -3.16
C ALA A 425 -19.99 7.93 -3.79
N LYS A 426 -21.04 7.21 -3.38
CA LYS A 426 -21.43 5.93 -3.99
C LYS A 426 -21.82 6.09 -5.46
N LEU A 427 -22.54 7.15 -5.81
CA LEU A 427 -22.88 7.46 -7.19
C LEU A 427 -21.60 7.59 -8.03
N LEU A 428 -20.65 8.42 -7.60
CA LEU A 428 -19.41 8.69 -8.35
C LEU A 428 -18.46 7.49 -8.41
N ALA A 429 -18.50 6.58 -7.43
CA ALA A 429 -17.70 5.36 -7.41
C ALA A 429 -18.28 4.23 -8.25
N THR A 430 -19.62 4.17 -8.38
CA THR A 430 -20.29 3.03 -9.02
C THR A 430 -20.78 3.31 -10.44
N GLN A 431 -21.13 4.55 -10.74
CA GLN A 431 -21.61 4.96 -12.06
C GLN A 431 -20.44 5.34 -12.97
N ASP A 432 -20.69 5.19 -14.27
CA ASP A 432 -19.76 5.60 -15.31
C ASP A 432 -19.99 7.08 -15.71
N LEU A 433 -18.95 7.89 -15.56
CA LEU A 433 -18.97 9.35 -15.78
C LEU A 433 -18.62 9.75 -17.23
N GLN A 434 -18.16 8.84 -18.08
CA GLN A 434 -17.77 9.17 -19.45
C GLN A 434 -18.70 8.50 -20.46
N GLN A 435 -19.16 9.25 -21.47
CA GLN A 435 -19.95 8.72 -22.58
C GLN A 435 -19.62 9.49 -23.85
N ASN A 436 -19.28 8.77 -24.92
CA ASN A 436 -19.18 9.39 -26.23
C ASN A 436 -19.56 8.43 -27.37
N THR A 437 -19.81 8.99 -28.54
CA THR A 437 -19.97 8.24 -29.79
C THR A 437 -19.16 8.93 -30.88
N PRO A 438 -18.11 8.28 -31.44
CA PRO A 438 -17.64 6.93 -31.14
C PRO A 438 -17.06 6.80 -29.72
N VAL A 439 -17.04 5.56 -29.19
CA VAL A 439 -16.53 5.24 -27.83
C VAL A 439 -15.02 5.47 -27.66
N GLN A 440 -14.29 5.68 -28.76
CA GLN A 440 -12.88 6.00 -28.73
C GLN A 440 -12.65 7.43 -29.25
N VAL A 441 -11.96 8.25 -28.47
CA VAL A 441 -11.75 9.68 -28.69
C VAL A 441 -10.28 10.03 -28.52
N GLY A 442 -9.54 10.03 -29.63
CA GLY A 442 -8.07 9.98 -29.58
C GLY A 442 -7.65 8.71 -28.82
N ASP A 443 -6.79 8.85 -27.81
CA ASP A 443 -6.32 7.74 -26.96
C ASP A 443 -7.26 7.38 -25.80
N LEU A 444 -8.40 8.06 -25.67
CA LEU A 444 -9.38 7.80 -24.61
C LEU A 444 -10.43 6.79 -25.07
N ASN A 445 -10.44 5.60 -24.48
CA ASN A 445 -11.50 4.62 -24.63
C ASN A 445 -12.55 4.79 -23.51
N THR A 446 -13.79 5.15 -23.89
CA THR A 446 -14.94 5.32 -23.00
C THR A 446 -15.90 4.11 -23.03
N ALA A 447 -15.45 2.94 -23.50
CA ALA A 447 -16.27 1.72 -23.52
C ALA A 447 -16.40 1.06 -22.14
N GLY A 448 -15.40 1.23 -21.27
CA GLY A 448 -15.41 0.76 -19.88
C GLY A 448 -16.02 1.78 -18.91
N ARG A 449 -16.14 1.42 -17.63
CA ARG A 449 -16.62 2.33 -16.57
C ARG A 449 -15.52 3.27 -16.11
N GLN A 450 -15.73 4.58 -16.24
CA GLN A 450 -14.86 5.60 -15.63
C GLN A 450 -15.51 6.16 -14.37
N SER A 451 -15.08 5.66 -13.22
CA SER A 451 -15.58 6.05 -11.90
C SER A 451 -14.46 6.58 -10.99
N MET A 452 -14.83 7.16 -9.85
CA MET A 452 -13.90 7.87 -8.98
C MET A 452 -13.82 7.26 -7.58
N SER A 453 -12.62 7.23 -7.01
CA SER A 453 -12.41 6.84 -5.61
C SER A 453 -12.44 8.08 -4.70
N ILE A 454 -13.22 8.00 -3.63
CA ILE A 454 -13.43 9.13 -2.71
C ILE A 454 -12.76 8.85 -1.38
N TYR A 455 -11.76 9.66 -1.04
CA TYR A 455 -11.07 9.66 0.24
C TYR A 455 -11.51 10.85 1.06
N THR A 456 -11.61 10.66 2.38
CA THR A 456 -12.05 11.71 3.30
C THR A 456 -11.07 11.85 4.45
N ILE A 457 -10.81 13.10 4.84
CA ILE A 457 -9.98 13.45 5.99
C ILE A 457 -10.80 14.36 6.90
N GLY A 458 -11.06 13.89 8.12
CA GLY A 458 -11.61 14.70 9.20
C GLY A 458 -10.50 15.47 9.91
N PHE A 459 -10.44 16.79 9.72
CA PHE A 459 -9.41 17.63 10.34
C PHE A 459 -9.93 18.31 11.62
N GLY A 460 -9.48 17.86 12.78
CA GLY A 460 -10.04 18.28 14.08
C GLY A 460 -11.37 17.60 14.43
N ILE A 461 -11.86 16.67 13.61
CA ILE A 461 -13.14 15.97 13.77
C ILE A 461 -12.99 14.48 13.50
N ASP A 462 -13.76 13.67 14.23
CA ASP A 462 -14.01 12.26 13.88
C ASP A 462 -15.48 12.10 13.47
N SER A 463 -15.75 12.07 12.15
CA SER A 463 -17.11 12.03 11.59
C SER A 463 -17.43 10.67 10.98
N LYS A 464 -18.51 10.05 11.49
CA LYS A 464 -19.03 8.79 10.96
C LYS A 464 -19.55 8.91 9.53
N LEU A 465 -20.07 10.08 9.15
CA LEU A 465 -20.50 10.36 7.79
C LEU A 465 -19.30 10.30 6.83
N LEU A 466 -18.18 10.92 7.18
CA LEU A 466 -16.95 10.88 6.37
C LEU A 466 -16.39 9.47 6.26
N ALA A 467 -16.41 8.70 7.36
CA ALA A 467 -16.01 7.29 7.37
C ALA A 467 -16.88 6.45 6.44
N ASN A 468 -18.20 6.62 6.48
CA ASN A 468 -19.12 5.91 5.59
C ASN A 468 -18.94 6.35 4.13
N THR A 469 -18.77 7.66 3.89
CA THR A 469 -18.54 8.25 2.56
C THR A 469 -17.33 7.63 1.88
N ALA A 470 -16.19 7.54 2.58
CA ALA A 470 -15.00 6.91 2.01
C ALA A 470 -15.23 5.43 1.71
N LYS A 471 -15.89 4.70 2.62
CA LYS A 471 -16.19 3.28 2.44
C LYS A 471 -17.04 3.01 1.20
N VAL A 472 -18.12 3.76 1.01
CA VAL A 472 -19.03 3.57 -0.15
C VAL A 472 -18.47 4.20 -1.44
N GLY A 473 -17.57 5.17 -1.31
CA GLY A 473 -16.82 5.78 -2.39
C GLY A 473 -15.56 5.01 -2.81
N GLU A 474 -15.39 3.75 -2.39
CA GLU A 474 -14.23 2.89 -2.67
C GLU A 474 -12.86 3.49 -2.25
N GLY A 475 -12.83 4.37 -1.25
CA GLY A 475 -11.62 4.97 -0.67
C GLY A 475 -11.43 4.64 0.81
N ALA A 476 -10.62 5.47 1.48
CA ALA A 476 -10.29 5.33 2.91
C ALA A 476 -10.49 6.65 3.67
N TYR A 477 -10.78 6.53 4.97
CA TYR A 477 -11.02 7.64 5.87
C TYR A 477 -9.86 7.80 6.85
N TYR A 478 -9.43 9.04 7.05
CA TYR A 478 -8.37 9.41 7.97
C TYR A 478 -8.81 10.54 8.89
N THR A 479 -8.16 10.65 10.05
CA THR A 479 -8.33 11.79 10.96
C THR A 479 -6.99 12.48 11.19
N ALA A 480 -7.01 13.80 11.33
CA ALA A 480 -5.82 14.58 11.59
C ALA A 480 -6.13 15.70 12.59
N ASN A 481 -5.18 16.01 13.48
CA ASN A 481 -5.31 17.10 14.46
C ASN A 481 -4.11 18.07 14.45
N ASP A 482 -3.17 17.87 13.51
CA ASP A 482 -2.01 18.74 13.25
C ASP A 482 -1.51 18.59 11.82
N SER A 483 -0.55 19.45 11.48
CA SER A 483 0.17 19.46 10.22
C SER A 483 0.86 18.13 9.90
N LYS A 484 1.46 17.47 10.89
CA LYS A 484 2.15 16.18 10.67
C LYS A 484 1.14 15.10 10.31
N ALA A 485 0.11 14.90 11.12
CA ALA A 485 -0.93 13.90 10.86
C ALA A 485 -1.67 14.17 9.54
N LEU A 486 -1.97 15.44 9.22
CA LEU A 486 -2.62 15.80 7.96
C LEU A 486 -1.72 15.50 6.76
N LYS A 487 -0.42 15.81 6.85
CA LYS A 487 0.56 15.50 5.79
C LYS A 487 0.69 13.99 5.60
N ASP A 488 0.83 13.24 6.69
CA ASP A 488 0.95 11.78 6.66
C ASP A 488 -0.29 11.14 6.03
N ALA A 489 -1.49 11.58 6.41
CA ALA A 489 -2.75 11.08 5.83
C ALA A 489 -2.86 11.35 4.32
N ILE A 490 -2.55 12.57 3.87
CA ILE A 490 -2.59 12.90 2.44
C ILE A 490 -1.55 12.08 1.66
N LEU A 491 -0.33 11.93 2.19
CA LEU A 491 0.72 11.13 1.54
C LEU A 491 0.36 9.65 1.48
N GLU A 492 -0.29 9.10 2.52
CA GLU A 492 -0.76 7.72 2.51
C GLU A 492 -1.84 7.49 1.44
N ILE A 493 -2.78 8.43 1.29
CA ILE A 493 -3.78 8.38 0.22
C ILE A 493 -3.11 8.42 -1.15
N ILE A 494 -2.16 9.34 -1.37
CA ILE A 494 -1.44 9.44 -2.66
C ILE A 494 -0.74 8.12 -2.99
N ARG A 495 -0.06 7.49 -2.02
CA ARG A 495 0.57 6.18 -2.22
C ARG A 495 -0.47 5.10 -2.56
N ALA A 496 -1.60 5.07 -1.87
CA ALA A 496 -2.68 4.10 -2.16
C ALA A 496 -3.30 4.29 -3.55
N VAL A 497 -3.28 5.53 -4.07
CA VAL A 497 -3.73 5.86 -5.43
C VAL A 497 -2.69 5.44 -6.47
N GLU A 498 -1.39 5.56 -6.16
CA GLU A 498 -0.28 5.16 -7.04
C GLU A 498 -0.09 3.63 -7.15
N THR A 499 -0.37 2.85 -6.10
CA THR A 499 -0.14 1.38 -6.09
C THR A 499 -1.14 0.55 -6.92
N ARG A 500 -2.09 1.17 -7.62
CA ARG A 500 -3.22 0.46 -8.28
C ARG A 500 -2.95 0.04 -9.74
N ALA A 501 -1.74 -0.34 -10.12
CA ALA A 501 -1.43 -0.70 -11.52
C ALA A 501 -0.88 -2.13 -11.69
N THR A 502 -1.64 -2.92 -12.46
CA THR A 502 -1.28 -4.10 -13.29
C THR A 502 -0.64 -5.34 -12.63
N SER A 503 -1.20 -6.52 -12.92
CA SER A 503 -0.56 -7.81 -12.69
C SER A 503 0.42 -8.11 -13.82
N PHE A 504 1.68 -8.44 -13.51
CA PHE A 504 2.71 -8.70 -14.52
C PHE A 504 3.03 -10.19 -14.66
N SER A 505 3.67 -10.58 -15.76
CA SER A 505 4.19 -11.93 -16.00
C SER A 505 5.60 -11.93 -16.58
N SER A 506 6.45 -12.87 -16.17
CA SER A 506 7.68 -13.23 -16.86
C SER A 506 7.48 -14.60 -17.53
N THR A 507 7.32 -14.68 -18.86
CA THR A 507 7.10 -15.97 -19.52
C THR A 507 8.35 -16.86 -19.44
N ALA A 508 8.23 -18.03 -18.79
CA ALA A 508 9.27 -19.04 -18.77
C ALA A 508 8.91 -20.15 -19.77
N VAL A 509 9.61 -20.16 -20.90
CA VAL A 509 9.47 -21.21 -21.91
C VAL A 509 10.40 -22.36 -21.53
N ALA A 510 9.84 -23.53 -21.22
CA ALA A 510 10.63 -24.75 -21.15
C ALA A 510 11.15 -25.05 -22.58
N SER A 511 12.46 -25.28 -22.71
CA SER A 511 13.17 -25.46 -23.99
C SER A 511 12.37 -26.34 -24.96
N LEU A 512 12.16 -25.83 -26.19
CA LEU A 512 11.53 -26.54 -27.31
C LEU A 512 12.07 -27.97 -27.43
N GLN A 513 11.29 -28.96 -26.99
CA GLN A 513 11.34 -30.29 -27.57
C GLN A 513 10.35 -30.31 -28.72
N VAL A 514 10.78 -30.85 -29.87
CA VAL A 514 10.18 -30.68 -31.21
C VAL A 514 8.79 -31.34 -31.37
N ASN A 515 8.10 -31.70 -30.29
CA ASN A 515 6.77 -32.30 -30.35
C ASN A 515 5.71 -31.47 -29.58
N ALA A 516 4.54 -31.38 -30.22
CA ALA A 516 3.30 -30.61 -30.03
C ALA A 516 2.73 -30.32 -28.61
N ALA A 517 3.50 -30.38 -27.53
CA ALA A 517 3.06 -29.99 -26.19
C ALA A 517 4.17 -29.27 -25.41
N SER A 518 4.81 -28.27 -26.03
CA SER A 518 5.74 -27.37 -25.34
C SER A 518 4.94 -26.55 -24.31
N GLY A 519 4.92 -27.04 -23.08
CA GLY A 519 4.25 -26.36 -21.98
C GLY A 519 4.93 -25.06 -21.63
N THR A 520 4.16 -23.97 -21.59
CA THR A 520 4.64 -22.68 -21.09
C THR A 520 4.13 -22.45 -19.69
N LEU A 521 5.06 -22.09 -18.80
CA LEU A 521 4.78 -21.71 -17.43
C LEU A 521 4.77 -20.18 -17.37
N VAL A 522 3.69 -19.65 -16.82
CA VAL A 522 3.42 -18.21 -16.80
C VAL A 522 3.30 -17.80 -15.33
N PRO A 523 4.41 -17.44 -14.66
CA PRO A 523 4.39 -16.85 -13.33
C PRO A 523 3.79 -15.45 -13.38
N ARG A 524 2.98 -15.09 -12.38
CA ARG A 524 2.39 -13.75 -12.21
C ARG A 524 2.31 -13.36 -10.76
N PHE A 525 2.05 -12.09 -10.51
CA PHE A 525 1.73 -11.58 -9.18
C PHE A 525 0.68 -10.48 -9.22
N LYS A 526 0.07 -10.24 -8.06
CA LYS A 526 -0.83 -9.12 -7.80
C LYS A 526 -0.30 -8.33 -6.59
N PRO A 527 0.14 -7.08 -6.79
CA PRO A 527 0.62 -6.26 -5.69
C PRO A 527 -0.50 -5.97 -4.70
N SER A 528 -0.15 -5.90 -3.41
CA SER A 528 -1.10 -5.52 -2.37
C SER A 528 -1.27 -4.01 -2.30
N LYS A 529 -2.50 -3.56 -1.96
CA LYS A 529 -2.83 -2.14 -1.77
C LYS A 529 -2.12 -1.50 -0.57
N SER A 530 -1.60 -2.32 0.35
CA SER A 530 -0.92 -1.90 1.57
C SER A 530 0.49 -2.49 1.61
N THR A 531 1.47 -1.67 2.00
CA THR A 531 2.85 -2.11 2.27
C THR A 531 2.93 -3.08 3.45
N ALA A 532 1.90 -3.15 4.30
CA ALA A 532 1.79 -4.08 5.42
C ALA A 532 1.14 -5.42 5.04
N SER A 533 1.13 -5.79 3.77
CA SER A 533 0.50 -7.03 3.29
C SER A 533 1.30 -7.65 2.15
N ALA A 534 1.52 -8.96 2.24
CA ALA A 534 2.24 -9.70 1.21
C ALA A 534 1.50 -9.68 -0.14
N TRP A 535 2.27 -9.79 -1.22
CA TRP A 535 1.75 -9.86 -2.59
C TRP A 535 1.38 -11.31 -2.94
N GLN A 536 0.30 -11.46 -3.71
CA GLN A 536 -0.21 -12.76 -4.15
C GLN A 536 0.50 -13.18 -5.43
N GLY A 537 1.01 -14.40 -5.49
CA GLY A 537 1.57 -15.00 -6.70
C GLY A 537 0.59 -15.96 -7.38
N PHE A 538 0.80 -16.17 -8.68
CA PHE A 538 0.07 -17.12 -9.51
C PHE A 538 1.05 -17.84 -10.42
N LEU A 539 0.81 -19.12 -10.69
CA LEU A 539 1.62 -19.88 -11.65
C LEU A 539 0.69 -20.66 -12.56
N TYR A 540 0.57 -20.20 -13.80
CA TYR A 540 -0.30 -20.81 -14.80
C TYR A 540 0.47 -21.76 -15.71
N ARG A 541 -0.21 -22.83 -16.12
CA ARG A 541 0.23 -23.72 -17.19
C ARG A 541 -0.67 -23.58 -18.41
N PHE A 542 -0.08 -23.13 -19.51
CA PHE A 542 -0.68 -23.07 -20.84
C PHE A 542 0.17 -23.85 -21.84
N SER A 543 -0.37 -24.16 -23.01
CA SER A 543 0.43 -24.64 -24.14
C SER A 543 0.88 -23.47 -25.00
N LEU A 544 1.96 -23.62 -25.75
CA LEU A 544 2.37 -22.66 -26.77
C LEU A 544 2.12 -23.27 -28.14
N ALA A 545 1.52 -22.51 -29.06
CA ALA A 545 1.35 -22.96 -30.44
C ALA A 545 1.63 -21.82 -31.43
N PRO A 546 2.64 -21.97 -32.30
CA PRO A 546 2.79 -21.16 -33.50
C PRO A 546 1.65 -21.45 -34.47
N GLU A 547 1.10 -20.41 -35.08
CA GLU A 547 -0.02 -20.54 -36.04
C GLU A 547 0.37 -21.39 -37.26
N VAL A 548 1.61 -21.26 -37.75
CA VAL A 548 2.16 -22.12 -38.82
C VAL A 548 2.00 -23.61 -38.50
N LEU A 549 2.25 -24.01 -37.25
CA LEU A 549 2.18 -25.43 -36.85
C LEU A 549 0.74 -25.92 -36.70
N LEU A 550 -0.23 -25.01 -36.60
CA LEU A 550 -1.66 -25.31 -36.57
C LEU A 550 -2.29 -25.38 -37.97
N GLY A 551 -1.50 -25.20 -39.02
CA GLY A 551 -1.93 -25.31 -40.41
C GLY A 551 -2.28 -23.98 -41.08
N CYS A 552 -1.94 -22.85 -40.45
CA CYS A 552 -2.10 -21.51 -41.02
C CYS A 552 -1.35 -21.37 -42.35
N LYS A 553 -1.95 -20.66 -43.32
CA LYS A 553 -1.36 -20.36 -44.62
C LYS A 553 -1.54 -18.89 -44.97
N GLU A 554 -0.42 -18.17 -45.06
CA GLU A 554 -0.41 -16.76 -45.43
C GLU A 554 -1.17 -16.49 -46.73
N GLY A 555 -2.03 -15.47 -46.73
CA GLY A 555 -2.79 -15.05 -47.92
C GLY A 555 -3.92 -16.01 -48.36
N SER A 556 -4.21 -17.05 -47.56
CA SER A 556 -5.34 -17.95 -47.77
C SER A 556 -6.67 -17.31 -47.30
N VAL A 557 -7.75 -17.55 -48.03
CA VAL A 557 -9.13 -17.27 -47.54
C VAL A 557 -9.59 -18.27 -46.48
N ASP A 558 -8.97 -19.45 -46.45
CA ASP A 558 -9.14 -20.44 -45.38
C ASP A 558 -8.27 -20.03 -44.18
N ARG A 559 -8.92 -19.57 -43.12
CA ARG A 559 -8.30 -19.10 -41.85
C ARG A 559 -8.10 -20.24 -40.85
N THR A 560 -8.02 -21.48 -41.31
CA THR A 560 -7.71 -22.62 -40.45
C THR A 560 -6.28 -22.46 -39.90
N GLY A 561 -6.14 -22.37 -38.59
CA GLY A 561 -4.84 -22.21 -37.91
C GLY A 561 -4.43 -20.76 -37.63
N ASP A 562 -5.09 -19.78 -38.25
CA ASP A 562 -4.97 -18.32 -37.97
C ASP A 562 -5.90 -18.00 -36.78
N LEU A 563 -5.33 -17.89 -35.58
CA LEU A 563 -6.09 -17.81 -34.34
C LEU A 563 -6.57 -16.38 -34.06
N ASN A 564 -5.78 -15.39 -34.43
CA ASN A 564 -6.07 -13.97 -34.21
C ASN A 564 -6.84 -13.30 -35.37
N LYS A 565 -6.95 -14.00 -36.52
CA LYS A 565 -7.71 -13.61 -37.72
C LYS A 565 -7.14 -12.40 -38.47
N ASP A 566 -5.87 -12.09 -38.31
CA ASP A 566 -5.20 -10.97 -38.99
C ASP A 566 -4.71 -11.32 -40.41
N GLY A 567 -4.61 -12.61 -40.73
CA GLY A 567 -4.25 -13.13 -42.04
C GLY A 567 -2.74 -13.27 -42.29
N ASP A 568 -1.90 -13.06 -41.27
CA ASP A 568 -0.54 -13.56 -41.23
C ASP A 568 -0.47 -14.89 -40.44
N CYS A 569 0.72 -15.49 -40.33
CA CYS A 569 0.88 -16.79 -39.68
C CYS A 569 2.13 -16.85 -38.78
N ASP A 570 2.80 -15.72 -38.56
CA ASP A 570 4.05 -15.60 -37.83
C ASP A 570 3.85 -15.51 -36.32
N ASP A 571 2.61 -15.47 -35.88
CA ASP A 571 2.22 -15.38 -34.48
C ASP A 571 2.39 -16.69 -33.69
N ILE A 572 2.60 -16.50 -32.39
CA ILE A 572 2.69 -17.56 -31.39
C ILE A 572 1.73 -17.22 -30.26
N HIS A 573 0.75 -18.09 -30.03
CA HIS A 573 -0.27 -17.87 -29.00
C HIS A 573 -0.11 -18.82 -27.82
N LEU A 574 -0.50 -18.33 -26.63
CA LEU A 574 -0.81 -19.19 -25.50
C LEU A 574 -2.15 -19.88 -25.78
N ILE A 575 -2.18 -21.20 -25.55
CA ILE A 575 -3.35 -22.04 -25.78
C ILE A 575 -3.82 -22.62 -24.45
N ASP A 576 -5.10 -22.42 -24.18
CA ASP A 576 -5.79 -22.97 -23.00
C ASP A 576 -6.06 -24.47 -23.14
N LYS A 577 -6.54 -25.11 -22.07
CA LYS A 577 -6.78 -26.57 -22.07
C LYS A 577 -7.88 -27.00 -23.05
N GLU A 578 -8.70 -26.07 -23.52
CA GLU A 578 -9.81 -26.29 -24.45
C GLU A 578 -9.39 -26.00 -25.90
N GLY A 579 -8.13 -25.61 -26.12
CA GLY A 579 -7.57 -25.33 -27.44
C GLY A 579 -7.79 -23.90 -27.94
N ASN A 580 -8.19 -22.97 -27.07
CA ASN A 580 -8.42 -21.58 -27.45
C ASN A 580 -7.16 -20.73 -27.23
N ALA A 581 -6.93 -19.76 -28.12
CA ALA A 581 -5.92 -18.73 -27.90
C ALA A 581 -6.30 -17.85 -26.70
N VAL A 582 -5.27 -17.47 -25.93
CA VAL A 582 -5.40 -16.71 -24.69
C VAL A 582 -4.78 -15.33 -24.87
N ILE A 583 -5.51 -14.31 -24.43
CA ILE A 583 -5.04 -12.94 -24.31
C ILE A 583 -5.25 -12.44 -22.88
N GLU A 584 -4.67 -11.29 -22.58
CA GLU A 584 -4.88 -10.58 -21.33
C GLU A 584 -5.89 -9.44 -21.54
N ASP A 585 -6.86 -9.29 -20.63
CA ASP A 585 -7.78 -8.15 -20.61
C ASP A 585 -7.16 -6.92 -19.92
N ASP A 586 -7.83 -5.77 -19.97
CA ASP A 586 -7.38 -4.51 -19.37
C ASP A 586 -7.23 -4.59 -17.82
N GLU A 587 -7.79 -5.62 -17.20
CA GLU A 587 -7.76 -5.88 -15.75
C GLU A 587 -6.66 -6.89 -15.38
N GLY A 588 -5.96 -7.41 -16.39
CA GLY A 588 -4.87 -8.35 -16.28
C GLY A 588 -5.32 -9.81 -16.16
N ASN A 589 -6.57 -10.15 -16.42
CA ASN A 589 -7.04 -11.54 -16.40
C ASN A 589 -6.77 -12.22 -17.75
N PHE A 590 -6.49 -13.53 -17.71
CA PHE A 590 -6.42 -14.32 -18.93
C PHE A 590 -7.83 -14.64 -19.44
N VAL A 591 -8.15 -14.16 -20.63
CA VAL A 591 -9.41 -14.35 -21.35
C VAL A 591 -9.14 -14.96 -22.71
N ARG A 592 -10.18 -15.45 -23.37
CA ARG A 592 -10.03 -16.01 -24.71
C ARG A 592 -9.86 -14.90 -25.75
N LEU A 593 -9.02 -15.14 -26.76
CA LEU A 593 -8.81 -14.21 -27.87
C LEU A 593 -10.07 -13.99 -28.71
N ASP A 594 -10.88 -15.04 -28.90
CA ASP A 594 -12.12 -14.97 -29.68
C ASP A 594 -13.28 -14.31 -28.94
N ASP A 595 -13.22 -14.27 -27.61
CA ASP A 595 -14.19 -13.64 -26.72
C ASP A 595 -13.49 -13.14 -25.44
N GLY A 596 -13.09 -11.87 -25.47
CA GLY A 596 -12.40 -11.20 -24.36
C GLY A 596 -13.23 -11.05 -23.08
N SER A 597 -14.49 -11.52 -23.04
CA SER A 597 -15.30 -11.58 -21.83
C SER A 597 -15.30 -12.96 -21.16
N THR A 598 -14.81 -13.99 -21.84
CA THR A 598 -14.77 -15.37 -21.33
C THR A 598 -13.37 -15.66 -20.74
N PRO A 599 -13.26 -16.02 -19.44
CA PRO A 599 -11.99 -16.41 -18.84
C PRO A 599 -11.36 -17.63 -19.53
N ALA A 600 -10.06 -17.54 -19.82
CA ALA A 600 -9.27 -18.64 -20.36
C ALA A 600 -9.08 -19.73 -19.30
N LYS A 601 -9.01 -20.99 -19.73
CA LYS A 601 -8.88 -22.13 -18.80
C LYS A 601 -7.48 -22.74 -18.85
N PRO A 602 -6.58 -22.41 -17.90
CA PRO A 602 -5.27 -23.05 -17.86
C PRO A 602 -5.40 -24.56 -17.64
N PHE A 603 -4.36 -25.31 -18.00
CA PHE A 603 -4.27 -26.73 -17.62
C PHE A 603 -4.31 -26.88 -16.10
N TRP A 604 -3.63 -25.99 -15.40
CA TRP A 604 -3.71 -25.78 -13.96
C TRP A 604 -3.17 -24.40 -13.56
N GLU A 605 -3.58 -23.91 -12.40
CA GLU A 605 -3.03 -22.72 -11.73
C GLU A 605 -2.64 -23.11 -10.30
N ALA A 606 -1.36 -22.95 -9.96
CA ALA A 606 -0.83 -23.50 -8.71
C ALA A 606 -1.43 -22.83 -7.45
N GLY A 607 -1.72 -21.54 -7.49
CA GLY A 607 -2.38 -20.79 -6.42
C GLY A 607 -3.78 -21.34 -6.10
N GLU A 608 -4.56 -21.66 -7.12
CA GLU A 608 -5.90 -22.26 -7.03
C GLU A 608 -5.82 -23.68 -6.48
N LYS A 609 -4.80 -24.46 -6.84
CA LYS A 609 -4.54 -25.79 -6.26
C LYS A 609 -4.20 -25.71 -4.77
N LEU A 610 -3.41 -24.71 -4.38
CA LEU A 610 -3.06 -24.46 -2.98
C LEU A 610 -4.25 -23.94 -2.18
N LYS A 611 -5.04 -23.04 -2.77
CA LYS A 611 -6.21 -22.41 -2.14
C LYS A 611 -7.29 -22.17 -3.20
N PRO A 612 -8.27 -23.08 -3.32
CA PRO A 612 -9.34 -22.92 -4.31
C PRO A 612 -10.11 -21.62 -4.11
N ALA A 613 -10.40 -20.93 -5.20
CA ALA A 613 -11.15 -19.68 -5.19
C ALA A 613 -12.59 -19.95 -4.74
N ASN A 614 -12.92 -19.63 -3.48
CA ASN A 614 -14.27 -19.40 -2.90
C ASN A 614 -14.14 -19.24 -1.38
N SER A 615 -15.15 -18.63 -0.73
CA SER A 615 -15.27 -18.37 0.73
C SER A 615 -15.31 -19.62 1.62
N VAL A 616 -14.77 -20.75 1.16
CA VAL A 616 -14.70 -22.01 1.89
C VAL A 616 -13.56 -21.94 2.90
N LYS A 617 -13.91 -22.20 4.15
CA LYS A 617 -12.97 -22.47 5.23
C LYS A 617 -12.24 -23.78 4.91
N THR A 618 -10.96 -23.68 4.56
CA THR A 618 -10.09 -24.82 4.26
C THR A 618 -8.95 -24.85 5.27
N GLU A 619 -8.34 -26.02 5.48
CA GLU A 619 -7.23 -26.22 6.43
C GLU A 619 -6.05 -26.95 5.76
N PHE A 620 -5.82 -26.66 4.47
CA PHE A 620 -4.77 -27.31 3.69
C PHE A 620 -3.38 -27.09 4.30
N TRP A 621 -3.16 -25.96 5.00
CA TRP A 621 -1.93 -25.68 5.75
C TRP A 621 -1.53 -26.82 6.70
N LYS A 622 -2.49 -27.60 7.23
CA LYS A 622 -2.21 -28.73 8.15
C LYS A 622 -1.54 -29.91 7.44
N THR A 623 -1.84 -30.11 6.15
CA THR A 623 -1.35 -31.23 5.34
C THR A 623 -0.22 -30.85 4.39
N ARG A 624 0.13 -29.57 4.28
CA ARG A 624 1.25 -29.10 3.46
C ARG A 624 2.58 -29.68 3.95
N ARG A 625 3.36 -30.20 3.00
CA ARG A 625 4.68 -30.81 3.18
C ARG A 625 5.76 -29.76 2.97
N ILE A 626 6.18 -29.12 4.05
CA ILE A 626 7.23 -28.10 4.03
C ILE A 626 8.41 -28.62 4.83
N TYR A 627 9.61 -28.44 4.30
CA TYR A 627 10.85 -28.90 4.91
C TYR A 627 11.85 -27.76 5.08
N THR A 628 12.80 -27.93 5.98
CA THR A 628 13.99 -27.08 6.13
C THR A 628 15.19 -27.96 6.46
N ALA A 629 16.38 -27.39 6.51
CA ALA A 629 17.56 -28.05 7.07
C ALA A 629 18.06 -27.29 8.31
N ILE A 630 18.42 -28.05 9.35
CA ILE A 630 19.02 -27.56 10.60
C ILE A 630 20.05 -28.60 11.05
N ASP A 631 20.97 -28.22 11.93
CA ASP A 631 21.86 -29.17 12.60
C ASP A 631 21.03 -30.08 13.53
N ASN A 632 20.74 -31.28 13.05
CA ASN A 632 19.92 -32.29 13.71
C ASN A 632 20.68 -33.60 14.00
N GLY A 633 21.89 -33.77 13.47
CA GLY A 633 22.79 -34.88 13.79
C GLY A 633 22.24 -36.27 13.39
N SER A 634 21.39 -36.32 12.37
CA SER A 634 20.53 -37.48 12.06
C SER A 634 21.22 -38.66 11.35
N ALA A 635 22.42 -38.53 10.76
CA ALA A 635 22.94 -39.56 9.84
C ALA A 635 24.32 -40.17 10.15
N SER A 636 25.12 -39.67 11.11
CA SER A 636 26.39 -40.33 11.50
C SER A 636 26.43 -40.77 12.94
N GLY A 637 26.03 -42.01 13.22
CA GLY A 637 26.64 -42.89 14.24
C GLY A 637 26.78 -42.43 15.70
N ALA A 638 26.34 -41.23 16.09
CA ALA A 638 26.41 -40.74 17.46
C ALA A 638 25.24 -39.84 17.87
N GLY A 639 24.41 -39.33 16.94
CA GLY A 639 23.26 -38.49 17.28
C GLY A 639 23.63 -37.17 17.96
N VAL A 640 24.81 -36.62 17.65
CA VAL A 640 25.34 -35.40 18.27
C VAL A 640 25.33 -34.27 17.24
N LYS A 641 24.71 -33.14 17.61
CA LYS A 641 24.78 -31.87 16.89
C LYS A 641 26.23 -31.39 16.79
N ASP A 642 26.74 -31.18 15.58
CA ASP A 642 28.15 -30.84 15.36
C ASP A 642 28.38 -29.34 15.04
N ASN A 643 27.31 -28.55 15.14
CA ASN A 643 27.22 -27.13 14.83
C ASN A 643 27.46 -26.79 13.35
N LYS A 644 27.28 -27.77 12.45
CA LYS A 644 27.29 -27.57 11.00
C LYS A 644 25.98 -28.06 10.41
N ILE A 645 25.64 -27.51 9.24
CA ILE A 645 24.61 -28.07 8.39
C ILE A 645 25.35 -28.78 7.27
N ASP A 646 25.45 -30.11 7.34
CA ASP A 646 26.24 -30.90 6.40
C ASP A 646 25.58 -32.25 6.04
N GLN A 647 26.36 -33.16 5.44
CA GLN A 647 25.90 -34.48 5.00
C GLN A 647 25.38 -35.38 6.14
N TYR A 648 25.62 -35.01 7.39
CA TYR A 648 25.14 -35.74 8.56
C TYR A 648 23.78 -35.27 9.05
N ASP A 649 23.22 -34.22 8.43
CA ASP A 649 21.89 -33.71 8.69
C ASP A 649 20.86 -34.19 7.67
N THR A 650 19.62 -34.32 8.13
CA THR A 650 18.49 -34.69 7.28
C THR A 650 17.46 -33.56 7.23
N PRO A 651 16.68 -33.43 6.14
CA PRO A 651 15.60 -32.46 6.08
C PRO A 651 14.60 -32.64 7.23
N VAL A 652 14.31 -31.55 7.94
CA VAL A 652 13.36 -31.51 9.06
C VAL A 652 12.01 -30.97 8.56
N PRO A 653 10.88 -31.65 8.86
CA PRO A 653 9.56 -31.11 8.56
C PRO A 653 9.30 -29.80 9.31
N PHE A 654 8.86 -28.77 8.60
CA PHE A 654 8.50 -27.46 9.14
C PHE A 654 7.07 -27.49 9.70
N VAL A 655 6.90 -28.19 10.82
CA VAL A 655 5.60 -28.49 11.46
C VAL A 655 5.63 -28.15 12.95
N GLU A 656 4.45 -28.01 13.58
CA GLU A 656 4.34 -27.55 14.97
C GLU A 656 4.97 -28.51 15.98
N GLU A 657 4.98 -29.82 15.66
CA GLU A 657 5.60 -30.87 16.46
C GLU A 657 7.12 -30.67 16.56
N LYS A 658 7.71 -29.97 15.59
CA LYS A 658 9.14 -29.63 15.52
C LYS A 658 9.45 -28.22 16.03
N ALA A 659 8.47 -27.50 16.58
CA ALA A 659 8.67 -26.13 17.07
C ALA A 659 9.83 -25.99 18.07
N ALA A 660 9.98 -26.92 19.01
CA ALA A 660 11.07 -26.87 19.98
C ALA A 660 12.47 -27.03 19.34
N GLU A 661 12.57 -27.79 18.25
CA GLU A 661 13.83 -27.96 17.50
C GLU A 661 14.13 -26.76 16.61
N LEU A 662 13.10 -26.05 16.14
CA LEU A 662 13.19 -24.91 15.21
C LEU A 662 13.24 -23.54 15.90
N GLN A 663 12.89 -23.44 17.18
CA GLN A 663 12.73 -22.18 17.91
C GLN A 663 13.97 -21.27 17.80
N ASP A 664 15.16 -21.80 18.11
CA ASP A 664 16.40 -21.01 18.07
C ASP A 664 16.76 -20.58 16.63
N TYR A 665 16.48 -21.42 15.63
CA TYR A 665 16.71 -21.12 14.21
C TYR A 665 15.75 -20.06 13.65
N LEU A 666 14.56 -19.92 14.23
CA LEU A 666 13.59 -18.88 13.91
C LEU A 666 13.90 -17.55 14.61
N GLY A 667 15.03 -17.45 15.32
CA GLY A 667 15.41 -16.24 16.04
C GLY A 667 14.46 -15.90 17.19
N ILE A 668 13.96 -16.92 17.87
CA ILE A 668 13.12 -16.82 19.05
C ILE A 668 13.92 -17.38 20.23
N SER A 669 14.39 -16.51 21.12
CA SER A 669 15.08 -16.97 22.33
C SER A 669 14.07 -17.41 23.41
N ASN A 670 14.57 -17.89 24.56
CA ASN A 670 13.72 -18.13 25.73
C ASN A 670 13.20 -16.83 26.38
N ASN A 671 13.54 -15.65 25.85
CA ASN A 671 13.06 -14.38 26.33
C ASN A 671 11.62 -14.11 25.83
N PRO A 672 10.61 -14.09 26.71
CA PRO A 672 9.21 -13.88 26.30
C PRO A 672 8.93 -12.48 25.74
N THR A 673 9.79 -11.48 26.00
CA THR A 673 9.58 -10.12 25.49
C THR A 673 9.73 -10.03 23.96
N GLU A 674 10.46 -10.94 23.33
CA GLU A 674 10.60 -10.98 21.86
C GLU A 674 9.27 -11.26 21.14
N CYS A 675 8.35 -11.96 21.81
CA CYS A 675 7.04 -12.30 21.26
C CYS A 675 5.92 -11.34 21.70
N ALA A 676 6.25 -10.27 22.44
CA ALA A 676 5.29 -9.29 22.92
C ALA A 676 4.62 -8.49 21.79
N THR A 677 5.38 -8.14 20.74
CA THR A 677 4.84 -7.44 19.56
C THR A 677 3.81 -8.29 18.83
N LEU A 678 4.08 -9.60 18.68
CA LEU A 678 3.13 -10.52 18.07
C LEU A 678 1.91 -10.75 18.97
N ALA A 679 2.10 -10.90 20.28
CA ALA A 679 0.99 -11.00 21.23
C ALA A 679 0.05 -9.78 21.14
N THR A 680 0.63 -8.58 21.04
CA THR A 680 -0.12 -7.33 20.87
C THR A 680 -0.88 -7.30 19.53
N LYS A 681 -0.23 -7.65 18.42
CA LYS A 681 -0.88 -7.77 17.09
C LYS A 681 -2.07 -8.74 17.12
N LEU A 682 -1.99 -9.82 17.89
CA LEU A 682 -3.03 -10.84 17.99
C LEU A 682 -4.11 -10.55 19.05
N GLY A 683 -3.97 -9.48 19.84
CA GLY A 683 -4.86 -9.16 20.96
C GLY A 683 -4.74 -10.14 22.14
N LEU A 684 -3.58 -10.78 22.30
CA LEU A 684 -3.30 -11.74 23.38
C LEU A 684 -2.52 -11.07 24.52
N ALA A 685 -2.79 -11.49 25.76
CA ALA A 685 -2.13 -10.94 26.95
C ALA A 685 -0.63 -11.29 27.00
N SER A 686 -0.26 -12.49 26.56
CA SER A 686 1.13 -12.96 26.51
C SER A 686 1.24 -14.16 25.56
N LEU A 687 2.45 -14.41 25.06
CA LEU A 687 2.82 -15.63 24.32
C LEU A 687 4.11 -16.20 24.90
N THR A 688 4.15 -17.50 25.16
CA THR A 688 5.41 -18.18 25.45
C THR A 688 6.26 -18.29 24.16
N PRO A 689 7.60 -18.39 24.26
CA PRO A 689 8.47 -18.60 23.10
C PRO A 689 8.05 -19.79 22.22
N LEU A 690 7.63 -20.89 22.84
CA LEU A 690 7.19 -22.07 22.11
C LEU A 690 5.85 -21.84 21.38
N GLU A 691 4.89 -21.14 21.99
CA GLU A 691 3.63 -20.77 21.34
C GLU A 691 3.87 -19.81 20.18
N CYS A 692 4.73 -18.82 20.38
CA CYS A 692 5.17 -17.88 19.35
C CYS A 692 5.80 -18.60 18.15
N THR A 693 6.67 -19.58 18.42
CA THR A 693 7.28 -20.42 17.39
C THR A 693 6.24 -21.20 16.59
N LYS A 694 5.27 -21.82 17.27
CA LYS A 694 4.16 -22.52 16.61
C LYS A 694 3.33 -21.59 15.72
N LEU A 695 3.08 -20.36 16.15
CA LEU A 695 2.35 -19.36 15.35
C LEU A 695 3.11 -18.95 14.09
N VAL A 696 4.43 -18.76 14.17
CA VAL A 696 5.27 -18.50 12.98
C VAL A 696 5.19 -19.68 12.02
N ILE A 697 5.35 -20.91 12.52
CA ILE A 697 5.25 -22.12 11.71
C ILE A 697 3.88 -22.19 11.02
N ARG A 698 2.78 -22.01 11.76
CA ARG A 698 1.41 -22.00 11.22
C ARG A 698 1.25 -21.00 10.09
N TYR A 699 1.74 -19.77 10.26
CA TYR A 699 1.62 -18.72 9.26
C TYR A 699 2.30 -19.10 7.94
N TYR A 700 3.56 -19.53 7.97
CA TYR A 700 4.30 -19.92 6.76
C TYR A 700 3.79 -21.22 6.14
N ARG A 701 3.22 -22.12 6.94
CA ARG A 701 2.46 -23.26 6.42
C ARG A 701 1.15 -22.83 5.74
N GLY A 702 0.58 -21.68 6.08
CA GLY A 702 -0.54 -21.09 5.36
C GLY A 702 -1.74 -20.71 6.20
N ALA A 703 -1.72 -20.93 7.52
CA ALA A 703 -2.83 -20.54 8.39
C ALA A 703 -2.97 -19.01 8.48
N ASP A 704 -4.19 -18.52 8.61
CA ASP A 704 -4.51 -17.09 8.72
C ASP A 704 -4.31 -16.55 10.14
N VAL A 705 -3.12 -16.80 10.70
CA VAL A 705 -2.77 -16.49 12.09
C VAL A 705 -3.02 -15.03 12.45
N LEU A 706 -2.80 -14.13 11.49
CA LEU A 706 -2.92 -12.68 11.66
C LEU A 706 -4.34 -12.14 11.43
N ASN A 707 -5.34 -13.00 11.23
CA ASN A 707 -6.72 -12.56 11.04
C ASN A 707 -7.24 -11.82 12.30
N ALA A 708 -7.94 -10.71 12.08
CA ALA A 708 -8.58 -9.95 13.14
C ALA A 708 -9.65 -10.77 13.88
N ASP A 709 -10.37 -11.65 13.17
CA ASP A 709 -11.30 -12.61 13.76
C ASP A 709 -10.55 -13.86 14.24
N ALA A 710 -10.50 -14.05 15.56
CA ALA A 710 -9.87 -15.21 16.19
C ALA A 710 -10.47 -16.56 15.73
N GLY A 711 -11.75 -16.58 15.35
CA GLY A 711 -12.42 -17.77 14.82
C GLY A 711 -11.99 -18.16 13.41
N LEU A 712 -11.28 -17.29 12.70
CA LEU A 712 -10.76 -17.55 11.35
C LEU A 712 -9.29 -17.99 11.34
N ARG A 713 -8.55 -17.79 12.44
CA ARG A 713 -7.10 -18.04 12.51
C ARG A 713 -6.68 -19.51 12.32
N GLY A 714 -7.61 -20.44 12.45
CA GLY A 714 -7.37 -21.88 12.24
C GLY A 714 -7.45 -22.32 10.78
N TYR A 715 -7.92 -21.45 9.89
CA TYR A 715 -8.11 -21.77 8.47
C TYR A 715 -7.00 -21.19 7.60
N ASP A 716 -6.96 -21.60 6.34
CA ASP A 716 -6.01 -21.08 5.36
C ASP A 716 -6.22 -19.58 5.10
N ARG A 717 -5.11 -18.87 4.86
CA ARG A 717 -5.09 -17.49 4.36
C ARG A 717 -5.85 -17.37 3.02
N PRO A 718 -6.24 -16.14 2.62
CA PRO A 718 -6.86 -15.89 1.31
C PRO A 718 -6.07 -16.45 0.12
N PHE A 719 -4.73 -16.50 0.24
CA PHE A 719 -3.83 -17.14 -0.71
C PHE A 719 -2.63 -17.73 0.03
N LEU A 720 -2.01 -18.76 -0.56
CA LEU A 720 -0.83 -19.45 0.00
C LEU A 720 0.43 -19.29 -0.83
N LEU A 721 0.29 -18.97 -2.12
CA LEU A 721 1.42 -18.67 -3.01
C LEU A 721 1.70 -17.17 -2.96
N ASN A 722 2.88 -16.81 -2.46
CA ASN A 722 3.38 -15.45 -2.49
C ASN A 722 3.98 -15.13 -3.85
N ASP A 723 4.30 -13.86 -4.08
CA ASP A 723 4.96 -13.39 -5.30
C ASP A 723 6.16 -14.27 -5.70
N ILE A 724 6.23 -14.59 -6.99
CA ILE A 724 7.23 -15.41 -7.66
C ILE A 724 7.87 -14.70 -8.88
N PHE A 725 7.64 -13.40 -9.05
CA PHE A 725 7.94 -12.68 -10.29
C PHE A 725 9.41 -12.76 -10.72
N HIS A 726 10.35 -12.52 -9.81
CA HIS A 726 11.79 -12.57 -10.11
C HIS A 726 12.36 -13.99 -10.17
N SER A 727 11.60 -14.98 -9.69
CA SER A 727 11.98 -16.38 -9.80
C SER A 727 11.31 -17.00 -11.03
N SER A 728 12.01 -17.07 -12.16
CA SER A 728 11.51 -17.82 -13.31
C SER A 728 11.34 -19.31 -12.94
N PRO A 729 10.16 -19.91 -13.15
CA PRO A 729 9.93 -21.31 -12.82
C PRO A 729 10.78 -22.21 -13.73
N VAL A 730 11.41 -23.24 -13.15
CA VAL A 730 12.25 -24.19 -13.88
C VAL A 730 11.68 -25.59 -13.79
N SER A 731 11.43 -26.21 -14.95
CA SER A 731 11.06 -27.62 -15.04
C SER A 731 12.28 -28.52 -14.78
N VAL A 732 12.16 -29.42 -13.81
CA VAL A 732 13.08 -30.53 -13.56
C VAL A 732 12.57 -31.71 -14.36
N GLU A 733 13.32 -32.07 -15.39
CA GLU A 733 12.98 -33.09 -16.38
C GLU A 733 13.63 -34.40 -15.94
N PRO A 734 13.08 -35.57 -16.31
CA PRO A 734 13.79 -36.84 -16.12
C PRO A 734 15.19 -36.81 -16.78
N PRO A 735 16.14 -37.67 -16.34
CA PRO A 735 17.38 -37.86 -17.06
C PRO A 735 17.10 -38.15 -18.53
N THR A 736 17.88 -37.55 -19.44
CA THR A 736 17.69 -37.70 -20.88
C THR A 736 18.71 -38.69 -21.45
N PRO A 737 18.41 -39.39 -22.56
CA PRO A 737 19.44 -40.19 -23.22
C PRO A 737 20.64 -39.32 -23.62
N LYS A 738 21.86 -39.85 -23.53
CA LYS A 738 23.11 -39.12 -23.83
C LYS A 738 23.09 -38.38 -25.17
N PHE A 739 22.46 -38.99 -26.18
CA PHE A 739 22.32 -38.39 -27.51
C PHE A 739 21.60 -37.03 -27.49
N PHE A 740 20.66 -36.84 -26.57
CA PHE A 740 19.87 -35.61 -26.42
C PHE A 740 20.42 -34.66 -25.35
N CYS A 741 21.47 -35.04 -24.63
CA CYS A 741 22.01 -34.26 -23.51
C CYS A 741 22.38 -32.82 -23.90
N GLY A 742 22.98 -32.63 -25.08
CA GLY A 742 23.35 -31.30 -25.58
C GLY A 742 22.17 -30.34 -25.84
N TYR A 743 20.93 -30.86 -25.85
CA TYR A 743 19.69 -30.09 -26.00
C TYR A 743 18.94 -29.93 -24.67
N ALA A 744 19.43 -30.54 -23.58
CA ALA A 744 18.78 -30.50 -22.27
C ALA A 744 19.55 -29.57 -21.31
N ASN A 745 18.84 -28.59 -20.73
CA ASN A 745 19.46 -27.65 -19.79
C ASN A 745 20.02 -28.31 -18.52
N GLN A 746 19.54 -29.50 -18.16
CA GLN A 746 19.92 -30.21 -16.93
C GLN A 746 21.12 -31.14 -17.12
N CYS A 747 21.26 -31.71 -18.32
CA CYS A 747 22.25 -32.73 -18.57
C CYS A 747 23.61 -32.10 -18.90
N LEU A 748 24.69 -32.69 -18.37
CA LEU A 748 26.06 -32.27 -18.64
C LEU A 748 26.85 -33.42 -19.25
N ASP A 749 27.57 -33.15 -20.34
CA ASP A 749 28.44 -34.15 -20.99
C ASP A 749 29.44 -34.76 -20.01
N THR A 750 29.90 -34.00 -19.02
CA THR A 750 30.86 -34.45 -17.99
C THR A 750 30.32 -35.57 -17.11
N LEU A 751 29.03 -35.89 -17.13
CA LEU A 751 28.44 -37.01 -16.39
C LEU A 751 28.86 -38.36 -17.01
N TYR A 752 28.97 -38.42 -18.32
CA TYR A 752 29.33 -39.65 -19.05
C TYR A 752 30.55 -39.48 -19.97
N SER A 753 31.19 -38.32 -19.99
CA SER A 753 32.49 -38.11 -20.60
C SER A 753 33.53 -37.73 -19.54
N GLY A 754 34.81 -37.91 -19.84
CA GLY A 754 35.91 -37.56 -18.95
C GLY A 754 36.73 -38.74 -18.41
N LYS A 755 37.74 -38.43 -17.58
CA LYS A 755 38.74 -39.39 -17.08
C LYS A 755 38.33 -40.16 -15.82
N THR A 756 37.22 -39.77 -15.17
CA THR A 756 36.70 -40.47 -13.99
C THR A 756 36.19 -41.85 -14.39
N GLU A 757 36.62 -42.89 -13.69
CA GLU A 757 36.19 -44.27 -13.94
C GLU A 757 34.69 -44.42 -13.70
N LYS A 758 34.02 -45.27 -14.48
CA LYS A 758 32.58 -45.51 -14.37
C LYS A 758 32.32 -46.94 -13.93
N ALA A 759 31.36 -47.12 -13.03
CA ALA A 759 30.78 -48.43 -12.75
C ALA A 759 30.09 -48.98 -14.01
N THR A 760 30.10 -50.30 -14.13
CA THR A 760 29.49 -51.05 -15.23
C THR A 760 28.39 -51.93 -14.69
N TYR A 761 27.23 -51.90 -15.34
CA TYR A 761 26.01 -52.59 -14.93
C TYR A 761 25.59 -53.61 -16.00
N ASP A 762 24.98 -54.73 -15.61
CA ASP A 762 24.47 -55.74 -16.55
C ASP A 762 23.16 -55.25 -17.18
N ALA A 763 23.11 -55.21 -18.51
CA ALA A 763 21.94 -54.79 -19.26
C ALA A 763 21.11 -55.98 -19.78
N GLY A 764 21.50 -57.20 -19.42
CA GLY A 764 20.92 -58.44 -19.92
C GLY A 764 21.45 -58.84 -21.30
N GLY A 765 21.43 -60.14 -21.59
CA GLY A 765 21.84 -60.69 -22.89
C GLY A 765 23.33 -60.51 -23.23
N GLY A 766 24.18 -60.42 -22.20
CA GLY A 766 25.63 -60.23 -22.37
C GLY A 766 26.05 -58.80 -22.71
N LYS A 767 25.15 -57.83 -22.60
CA LYS A 767 25.42 -56.39 -22.80
C LYS A 767 25.64 -55.71 -21.46
N THR A 768 26.43 -54.64 -21.44
CA THR A 768 26.64 -53.81 -20.26
C THR A 768 26.23 -52.36 -20.51
N ARG A 769 25.88 -51.66 -19.43
CA ARG A 769 25.59 -50.21 -19.38
C ARG A 769 26.61 -49.51 -18.50
N ASP A 770 26.86 -48.24 -18.79
CA ASP A 770 27.57 -47.37 -17.85
C ASP A 770 26.61 -46.73 -16.84
N ALA A 771 27.16 -46.09 -15.82
CA ALA A 771 26.39 -45.48 -14.74
C ALA A 771 25.29 -44.51 -15.18
N TYR A 772 25.51 -43.70 -16.22
CA TYR A 772 24.49 -42.75 -16.64
C TYR A 772 23.36 -43.42 -17.43
N ASP A 773 23.69 -44.42 -18.28
CA ASP A 773 22.66 -45.20 -18.98
C ASP A 773 21.84 -46.05 -18.00
N GLU A 774 22.45 -46.49 -16.90
CA GLU A 774 21.75 -47.19 -15.83
C GLU A 774 20.84 -46.24 -15.01
N LEU A 775 21.30 -45.04 -14.68
CA LEU A 775 20.44 -44.00 -14.08
C LEU A 775 19.23 -43.70 -14.97
N PHE A 776 19.45 -43.53 -16.28
CA PHE A 776 18.37 -43.36 -17.24
C PHE A 776 17.42 -44.57 -17.27
N ALA A 777 17.93 -45.79 -17.20
CA ALA A 777 17.10 -46.98 -17.16
C ALA A 777 16.26 -47.10 -15.87
N GLN A 778 16.79 -46.65 -14.72
CA GLN A 778 16.13 -46.74 -13.42
C GLN A 778 15.18 -45.58 -13.12
N ARG A 779 15.48 -44.39 -13.65
CA ARG A 779 14.82 -43.12 -13.28
C ARG A 779 14.40 -42.28 -14.48
N GLY A 780 14.57 -42.76 -15.71
CA GLY A 780 14.19 -42.05 -16.92
C GLY A 780 12.68 -41.80 -17.04
N ASP A 781 11.85 -42.59 -16.35
CA ASP A 781 10.39 -42.45 -16.36
C ASP A 781 9.81 -41.68 -15.17
N ARG A 782 10.66 -40.98 -14.39
CA ARG A 782 10.19 -40.20 -13.23
C ARG A 782 9.30 -39.02 -13.64
N ASP A 783 8.39 -38.64 -12.75
CA ASP A 783 7.54 -37.46 -12.92
C ASP A 783 8.37 -36.17 -13.06
N LYS A 784 7.80 -35.21 -13.80
CA LYS A 784 8.34 -33.86 -13.94
C LYS A 784 7.86 -32.99 -12.79
N ILE A 785 8.73 -32.11 -12.31
CA ILE A 785 8.38 -31.12 -11.28
C ILE A 785 8.82 -29.74 -11.71
N VAL A 786 8.14 -28.70 -11.25
CA VAL A 786 8.53 -27.30 -11.44
C VAL A 786 9.01 -26.74 -10.13
N LEU A 787 10.21 -26.16 -10.14
CA LEU A 787 10.78 -25.42 -9.02
C LEU A 787 10.61 -23.93 -9.22
N VAL A 788 10.09 -23.23 -8.21
CA VAL A 788 9.95 -21.78 -8.23
C VAL A 788 10.10 -21.21 -6.82
N GLY A 789 10.97 -20.20 -6.67
CA GLY A 789 11.12 -19.43 -5.44
C GLY A 789 9.96 -18.45 -5.25
N SER A 790 9.58 -18.22 -4.00
CA SER A 790 8.67 -17.13 -3.65
C SER A 790 9.26 -16.18 -2.61
N ASN A 791 8.83 -14.93 -2.70
CA ASN A 791 9.03 -13.90 -1.69
C ASN A 791 8.43 -14.26 -0.32
N GLY A 792 7.55 -15.25 -0.27
CA GLY A 792 7.08 -15.85 0.97
C GLY A 792 8.14 -16.63 1.75
N GLY A 793 9.35 -16.80 1.21
CA GLY A 793 10.45 -17.49 1.90
C GLY A 793 10.51 -18.99 1.62
N LEU A 794 9.80 -19.45 0.59
CA LEU A 794 9.75 -20.85 0.23
C LEU A 794 10.20 -21.06 -1.23
N LEU A 795 10.95 -22.13 -1.45
CA LEU A 795 11.10 -22.77 -2.75
C LEU A 795 9.99 -23.80 -2.90
N HIS A 796 9.11 -23.62 -3.86
CA HIS A 796 7.98 -24.51 -4.12
C HIS A 796 8.33 -25.53 -5.20
N ALA A 797 7.82 -26.76 -5.05
CA ALA A 797 7.87 -27.81 -6.06
C ALA A 797 6.46 -28.24 -6.47
N PHE A 798 6.09 -27.98 -7.72
CA PHE A 798 4.78 -28.32 -8.28
C PHE A 798 4.85 -29.50 -9.24
N HIS A 799 3.83 -30.35 -9.26
CA HIS A 799 3.75 -31.46 -10.21
C HIS A 799 3.53 -30.96 -11.64
N ASN A 800 4.43 -31.33 -12.56
CA ASN A 800 4.49 -30.82 -13.94
C ASN A 800 4.39 -31.92 -15.01
N GLY A 801 4.01 -33.14 -14.64
CA GLY A 801 3.63 -34.17 -15.59
C GLY A 801 4.01 -35.57 -15.17
N THR A 802 3.10 -36.51 -15.44
CA THR A 802 3.35 -37.96 -15.33
C THR A 802 3.50 -38.58 -16.70
N LYS A 803 4.32 -39.63 -16.78
CA LYS A 803 4.53 -40.37 -18.03
C LYS A 803 3.23 -40.99 -18.52
N THR A 804 2.86 -40.70 -19.76
CA THR A 804 1.68 -41.24 -20.43
C THR A 804 2.03 -42.30 -21.49
N GLY A 805 3.25 -42.24 -22.03
CA GLY A 805 3.63 -43.07 -23.17
C GLY A 805 5.12 -43.03 -23.52
N VAL A 806 5.43 -43.60 -24.67
CA VAL A 806 6.76 -43.55 -25.30
C VAL A 806 6.54 -43.15 -26.75
N GLU A 807 7.20 -42.09 -27.18
CA GLU A 807 7.14 -41.62 -28.55
C GLU A 807 7.82 -42.65 -29.48
N ALA A 808 7.08 -43.13 -30.48
CA ALA A 808 7.56 -44.18 -31.37
C ALA A 808 8.77 -43.76 -32.24
N ALA A 809 8.91 -42.48 -32.54
CA ALA A 809 9.96 -41.97 -33.43
C ALA A 809 11.32 -41.75 -32.72
N THR A 810 11.29 -41.21 -31.51
CA THR A 810 12.51 -40.83 -30.76
C THR A 810 12.83 -41.79 -29.62
N GLY A 811 11.86 -42.59 -29.17
CA GLY A 811 11.96 -43.42 -27.97
C GLY A 811 11.94 -42.61 -26.66
N LEU A 812 11.65 -41.31 -26.70
CA LEU A 812 11.51 -40.46 -25.52
C LEU A 812 10.17 -40.71 -24.83
N PHE A 813 10.11 -40.47 -23.53
CA PHE A 813 8.87 -40.58 -22.76
C PHE A 813 7.95 -39.38 -23.02
N GLU A 814 6.67 -39.67 -23.24
CA GLU A 814 5.61 -38.68 -23.33
C GLU A 814 5.03 -38.40 -21.94
N TYR A 815 4.66 -37.15 -21.69
CA TYR A 815 4.13 -36.70 -20.40
C TYR A 815 2.86 -35.89 -20.59
N ASP A 816 1.95 -35.96 -19.62
CA ASP A 816 0.81 -35.05 -19.55
C ASP A 816 1.22 -33.64 -19.08
N ALA A 817 0.24 -32.74 -18.98
CA ALA A 817 0.48 -31.36 -18.57
C ALA A 817 0.80 -31.20 -17.07
N GLY A 818 0.69 -32.26 -16.26
CA GLY A 818 0.77 -32.20 -14.81
C GLY A 818 -0.53 -31.74 -14.14
N THR A 819 -0.50 -31.71 -12.82
CA THR A 819 -1.67 -31.34 -11.99
C THR A 819 -1.54 -29.96 -11.34
N GLY A 820 -0.33 -29.40 -11.29
CA GLY A 820 -0.03 -28.14 -10.59
C GLY A 820 -0.10 -28.25 -9.06
N GLU A 821 -0.25 -29.46 -8.51
CA GLU A 821 -0.29 -29.67 -7.06
C GLU A 821 1.08 -29.46 -6.44
N GLU A 822 1.13 -28.79 -5.29
CA GLU A 822 2.36 -28.63 -4.51
C GLU A 822 2.78 -29.98 -3.92
N LEU A 823 3.90 -30.51 -4.41
CA LEU A 823 4.47 -31.75 -3.91
C LEU A 823 5.14 -31.50 -2.57
N TRP A 824 6.01 -30.49 -2.52
CA TRP A 824 6.69 -30.05 -1.31
C TRP A 824 7.14 -28.60 -1.46
N ALA A 825 7.44 -27.98 -0.33
CA ALA A 825 8.15 -26.70 -0.30
C ALA A 825 9.35 -26.78 0.64
N PHE A 826 10.34 -25.93 0.41
CA PHE A 826 11.56 -25.88 1.21
C PHE A 826 11.82 -24.46 1.68
N VAL A 827 12.10 -24.30 2.97
CA VAL A 827 12.56 -23.04 3.57
C VAL A 827 14.08 -23.10 3.67
N PRO A 828 14.82 -22.24 2.95
CA PRO A 828 16.25 -22.13 3.09
C PRO A 828 16.67 -21.83 4.54
N PRO A 829 17.68 -22.53 5.11
CA PRO A 829 18.07 -22.38 6.51
C PRO A 829 18.48 -20.96 6.90
N ASP A 830 19.08 -20.21 5.97
CA ASP A 830 19.51 -18.82 6.14
C ASP A 830 18.34 -17.82 6.21
N LEU A 831 17.13 -18.25 5.82
CA LEU A 831 15.92 -17.43 5.90
C LEU A 831 15.13 -17.65 7.19
N LEU A 832 15.34 -18.77 7.91
CA LEU A 832 14.61 -19.09 9.14
C LEU A 832 14.60 -17.92 10.15
N PRO A 833 15.73 -17.23 10.43
CA PRO A 833 15.72 -16.11 11.37
C PRO A 833 14.87 -14.90 10.95
N LYS A 834 14.62 -14.73 9.65
CA LYS A 834 13.92 -13.56 9.07
C LYS A 834 12.40 -13.74 9.07
N LEU A 835 11.93 -14.98 9.18
CA LEU A 835 10.51 -15.31 9.02
C LEU A 835 9.65 -14.61 10.08
N ARG A 836 10.13 -14.49 11.32
CA ARG A 836 9.35 -13.85 12.39
C ARG A 836 9.17 -12.35 12.17
N SER A 837 10.23 -11.64 11.78
CA SER A 837 10.22 -10.17 11.67
C SER A 837 9.35 -9.69 10.51
N ARG A 838 9.29 -10.47 9.41
CA ARG A 838 8.54 -10.15 8.19
C ARG A 838 7.22 -10.90 8.06
N MET A 839 6.74 -11.49 9.14
CA MET A 839 5.47 -12.22 9.13
C MET A 839 4.30 -11.27 8.83
N GLY A 840 3.58 -11.50 7.72
CA GLY A 840 2.48 -10.63 7.28
C GLY A 840 2.85 -9.65 6.17
N GLU A 841 4.14 -9.38 5.99
CA GLU A 841 4.65 -8.32 5.12
C GLU A 841 5.17 -8.89 3.78
N HIS A 842 5.28 -8.04 2.76
CA HIS A 842 6.02 -8.39 1.55
C HIS A 842 7.53 -8.35 1.84
N ALA A 843 8.27 -9.38 1.42
CA ALA A 843 9.69 -9.51 1.70
C ALA A 843 10.44 -10.18 0.54
N TYR A 844 11.65 -9.73 0.25
CA TYR A 844 12.49 -10.28 -0.83
C TYR A 844 13.28 -11.50 -0.35
N PHE A 845 12.59 -12.62 -0.15
CA PHE A 845 13.21 -13.86 0.32
C PHE A 845 13.73 -14.74 -0.84
N VAL A 846 13.04 -15.81 -1.22
CA VAL A 846 13.50 -16.72 -2.28
C VAL A 846 13.11 -16.11 -3.63
N ASP A 847 13.87 -15.12 -4.06
CA ASP A 847 13.54 -14.24 -5.19
C ASP A 847 14.34 -14.57 -6.47
N GLY A 848 15.34 -15.44 -6.39
CA GLY A 848 16.18 -15.82 -7.53
C GLY A 848 15.64 -17.04 -8.30
N THR A 849 15.85 -17.05 -9.61
CA THR A 849 15.57 -18.20 -10.49
C THR A 849 16.38 -19.44 -10.06
N PRO A 850 15.74 -20.59 -9.76
CA PRO A 850 16.43 -21.84 -9.47
C PRO A 850 17.29 -22.31 -10.64
N MET A 851 18.40 -22.99 -10.35
CA MET A 851 19.20 -23.68 -11.35
C MET A 851 19.17 -25.19 -11.10
N VAL A 852 18.94 -25.95 -12.17
CA VAL A 852 18.86 -27.41 -12.10
C VAL A 852 19.93 -28.02 -13.00
N ARG A 853 20.71 -28.95 -12.43
CA ARG A 853 21.73 -29.73 -13.13
C ARG A 853 21.76 -31.14 -12.59
N ASP A 854 21.93 -32.09 -13.48
CA ASP A 854 22.30 -33.45 -13.11
C ASP A 854 23.76 -33.42 -12.64
N VAL A 855 24.00 -34.01 -11.47
CA VAL A 855 25.34 -34.07 -10.85
C VAL A 855 25.64 -35.50 -10.42
N TRP A 856 26.90 -35.90 -10.54
CA TRP A 856 27.39 -37.11 -9.91
C TRP A 856 27.96 -36.78 -8.53
N LEU A 857 27.59 -37.58 -7.52
CA LEU A 857 28.08 -37.49 -6.15
C LEU A 857 28.67 -38.85 -5.74
N ASP A 858 29.91 -38.83 -5.25
CA ASP A 858 30.63 -40.04 -4.82
C ASP A 858 30.18 -40.48 -3.41
N GLY A 859 29.86 -41.76 -3.25
CA GLY A 859 29.51 -42.35 -1.95
C GLY A 859 28.19 -41.87 -1.34
N VAL A 860 27.21 -41.45 -2.16
CA VAL A 860 25.87 -41.05 -1.71
C VAL A 860 24.87 -42.17 -2.00
N GLY A 861 24.21 -42.69 -0.95
CA GLY A 861 23.24 -43.79 -1.03
C GLY A 861 23.58 -44.94 -0.09
N ALA A 862 22.59 -45.79 0.23
CA ALA A 862 22.77 -46.88 1.21
C ALA A 862 23.80 -47.95 0.77
N ASP A 863 24.02 -48.10 -0.53
CA ASP A 863 24.90 -49.11 -1.13
C ASP A 863 26.13 -48.50 -1.84
N ALA A 864 26.32 -47.18 -1.76
CA ALA A 864 27.36 -46.46 -2.50
C ALA A 864 28.71 -46.49 -1.76
N VAL A 865 29.72 -47.08 -2.40
CA VAL A 865 31.10 -47.04 -1.90
C VAL A 865 31.77 -45.77 -2.42
N LYS A 866 32.41 -45.01 -1.54
CA LYS A 866 33.22 -43.84 -1.91
C LYS A 866 34.54 -44.27 -2.55
N ASP A 867 34.46 -44.73 -3.80
CA ASP A 867 35.56 -45.32 -4.56
C ASP A 867 36.06 -44.43 -5.71
N GLY A 868 35.49 -43.23 -5.84
CA GLY A 868 35.83 -42.30 -6.92
C GLY A 868 35.30 -42.73 -8.29
N LYS A 869 34.40 -43.73 -8.35
CA LYS A 869 33.77 -44.18 -9.58
C LYS A 869 32.37 -43.60 -9.72
N LYS A 870 32.01 -43.28 -10.95
CA LYS A 870 30.64 -42.89 -11.27
C LYS A 870 29.72 -44.07 -11.10
N GLN A 871 28.78 -43.98 -10.17
CA GLN A 871 27.74 -44.96 -9.87
C GLN A 871 26.37 -44.38 -10.28
N ALA A 872 25.47 -45.28 -10.69
CA ALA A 872 24.11 -44.98 -11.13
C ALA A 872 23.17 -44.65 -9.98
#